data_AF-A0A661TP70-F1
#
_entry.id   AF-A0A661TP70-F1
#
_cell.length_a   1.000
_cell.length_b   1.000
_cell.length_c   1.000
_cell.angle_alpha   90.00
_cell.angle_beta   90.00
_cell.angle_gamma   90.00
#
_symmetry.space_group_name_H-M   'P 1'
#
loop_
_entity.id
_entity.type
_entity.pdbx_description
1 polymer ?
#
loop_
_entity_poly.entity_id
_entity_poly.type
_entity_poly.pdbx_seq_one_letter_code
_entity_poly.pdbx_strand_id
1 'polypeptide(L)'
;MPIYEELFYLGTGRYIDFMRSSKLICAEISGQTQEIVAGNDELVREFGKGFDTTNRTLEWGFSNVADGLSEISSAIEDLRADFNYNIGLVIEQMQIQNKLITEVIEKLDTIHKTLETPLLTQAREFYRIGAERLQRGLLDKALEAFLKAEEKNDTDFFTEFQLGKLYLYGIDEDDNVIDLQKAKKHLRLAIRYGKGELKVLHDFNRWAGEACFHAAIACYVQVNEPEIKENPAEVKRLLEEARNFAKESCEIYPQISEAYYHYAKFSALLGDSENTVSNLEKAVTMDRRYCIKAEIDKDFDAVRTKVIKLYEKLRKDSEIKAKELLGQAKKHLSNIYVYSEDGKQVKAEAEKLIQNAEILIEKNTYFSNLDEIPYLNRAIEISSSYYEKGLWINCIPYKTLILKNFEPVIFSSDGKFLVCRSYDRSLSNLIQIWDTNDGRLLKTLEGNVLKNKFSIDRHPITFSPDGKFLAIGGEGRSNGKDLIEIWDIIDNRLIRTLEGKETNSPISLALSPDGKFLVTAGFSYYGKYDLIQIFDVNDSSWRNTSYKIERFLRDNIKGWIIDNRYMIENWPIALSPDGKLLAIGGESSGNLIEIWDINNGRLWSSEGNVSDNFLIAFSPDSKLLVTSGINHSGTHDLIQIWDANNGRLIRTLVEIGDSSLKDKVSITFSSDGKFLAIGGKEILEDKEEIKIWYISDGTLITTLLPNKEEFFDWRVVVAFSLDGRLLANTIERFSHLNKIKIWKKNT
;
A
#
# COMPACT_ATOMS: atom_id res chain seq x y z
N MET A 1 -0.03 49.02 31.12
CA MET A 1 -0.67 50.24 30.58
C MET A 1 -0.10 51.43 31.32
N PRO A 2 0.21 52.57 30.68
CA PRO A 2 -0.36 53.11 29.42
C PRO A 2 0.42 52.62 28.18
N ILE A 3 -0.19 52.22 27.05
CA ILE A 3 -1.13 52.91 26.11
C ILE A 3 -0.41 54.07 25.42
N TYR A 4 0.12 53.86 24.21
CA TYR A 4 -0.53 53.99 22.88
C TYR A 4 -0.66 55.44 22.41
N GLU A 5 -0.27 55.63 21.15
CA GLU A 5 -0.54 56.76 20.26
C GLU A 5 0.23 58.06 20.48
N GLU A 6 1.24 58.28 19.63
CA GLU A 6 1.15 59.38 18.66
C GLU A 6 2.18 59.22 17.52
N LEU A 7 1.64 59.09 16.30
CA LEU A 7 2.18 59.62 15.03
C LEU A 7 3.42 58.91 14.44
N PHE A 8 3.29 57.87 13.62
CA PHE A 8 2.57 57.84 12.33
C PHE A 8 2.97 58.96 11.36
N TYR A 9 4.27 59.22 11.19
CA TYR A 9 4.83 59.91 10.01
C TYR A 9 6.32 59.61 9.89
N LEU A 10 6.68 58.56 9.15
CA LEU A 10 7.95 58.43 8.39
C LEU A 10 7.87 57.20 7.47
N GLY A 11 6.76 57.12 6.74
CA GLY A 11 6.68 56.30 5.54
C GLY A 11 7.48 56.95 4.40
N THR A 12 8.21 56.14 3.65
CA THR A 12 8.41 56.26 2.20
C THR A 12 9.23 57.43 1.63
N GLY A 13 9.80 58.32 2.45
CA GLY A 13 10.35 59.60 1.95
C GLY A 13 11.86 59.68 1.65
N ARG A 14 12.70 58.68 1.97
CA ARG A 14 14.17 58.80 1.81
C ARG A 14 14.87 57.73 0.97
N TYR A 15 14.14 56.78 0.39
CA TYR A 15 14.72 55.77 -0.50
C TYR A 15 14.62 56.14 -2.00
N ILE A 16 13.84 57.18 -2.34
CA ILE A 16 13.56 57.55 -3.74
C ILE A 16 14.67 58.45 -4.35
N ASP A 17 15.51 59.10 -3.53
CA ASP A 17 16.54 60.02 -4.03
C ASP A 17 17.90 59.38 -4.37
N PHE A 18 18.09 58.07 -4.13
CA PHE A 18 19.33 57.37 -4.53
C PHE A 18 19.22 56.62 -5.87
N MET A 19 18.00 56.44 -6.41
CA MET A 19 17.74 55.69 -7.65
C MET A 19 17.80 56.54 -8.93
N ARG A 20 18.08 57.85 -8.84
CA ARG A 20 18.15 58.76 -10.02
C ARG A 20 19.56 59.10 -10.48
N SER A 21 20.62 58.52 -9.93
CA SER A 21 22.00 58.86 -10.33
C SER A 21 23.01 57.72 -10.19
N SER A 22 22.97 56.73 -11.09
CA SER A 22 24.18 55.95 -11.38
C SER A 22 24.24 55.49 -12.85
N LYS A 23 25.46 55.57 -13.41
CA LYS A 23 25.80 55.59 -14.84
C LYS A 23 25.71 54.20 -15.51
N LEU A 24 25.36 54.19 -16.80
CA LEU A 24 25.46 53.04 -17.71
C LEU A 24 26.92 52.54 -17.85
N ILE A 25 27.10 51.22 -17.86
CA ILE A 25 28.33 50.56 -18.29
C ILE A 25 27.95 49.51 -19.35
N CYS A 26 28.53 49.61 -20.55
CA CYS A 26 28.44 48.61 -21.61
C CYS A 26 29.73 47.77 -21.60
N ALA A 27 29.62 46.45 -21.75
CA ALA A 27 30.78 45.56 -21.89
C ALA A 27 30.60 44.61 -23.08
N GLU A 28 31.61 44.53 -23.96
CA GLU A 28 31.68 43.58 -25.07
C GLU A 28 32.10 42.18 -24.60
N ILE A 29 31.49 41.15 -25.17
CA ILE A 29 31.75 39.74 -24.86
C ILE A 29 33.03 39.30 -25.59
N SER A 30 33.97 38.69 -24.86
CA SER A 30 35.26 38.25 -25.42
C SER A 30 35.14 37.08 -26.40
N GLY A 31 36.03 37.03 -27.39
CA GLY A 31 35.99 36.07 -28.51
C GLY A 31 36.05 34.59 -28.17
N GLN A 32 36.40 34.19 -26.94
CA GLN A 32 36.35 32.77 -26.53
C GLN A 32 34.93 32.30 -26.15
N THR A 33 34.02 33.21 -25.83
CA THR A 33 32.60 32.88 -25.58
C THR A 33 31.81 32.73 -26.88
N GLN A 34 32.35 33.21 -28.01
CA GLN A 34 31.72 33.15 -29.34
C GLN A 34 31.79 31.78 -30.03
N GLU A 35 32.54 30.81 -29.50
CA GLU A 35 32.63 29.45 -30.07
C GLU A 35 31.74 28.40 -29.35
N ILE A 36 31.09 28.73 -28.22
CA ILE A 36 30.41 27.73 -27.37
C ILE A 36 28.88 27.88 -27.30
N VAL A 37 28.27 28.99 -27.73
CA VAL A 37 26.81 29.20 -27.53
C VAL A 37 26.07 29.38 -28.86
N ALA A 38 25.02 28.56 -28.99
CA ALA A 38 24.13 28.41 -30.14
C ALA A 38 23.44 29.71 -30.58
N GLY A 39 22.90 29.68 -31.80
CA GLY A 39 22.50 30.84 -32.60
C GLY A 39 21.50 31.82 -31.98
N ASN A 40 21.44 33.02 -32.59
CA ASN A 40 20.69 34.21 -32.16
C ASN A 40 19.24 33.95 -31.66
N ASP A 41 18.57 32.90 -32.10
CA ASP A 41 17.16 32.61 -31.78
C ASP A 41 16.95 32.13 -30.33
N GLU A 42 17.95 31.49 -29.73
CA GLU A 42 17.86 30.98 -28.35
C GLU A 42 18.08 32.10 -27.32
N LEU A 43 18.88 33.12 -27.67
CA LEU A 43 19.14 34.32 -26.84
C LEU A 43 17.93 35.27 -26.76
N VAL A 44 17.13 35.36 -27.81
CA VAL A 44 15.85 36.11 -27.80
C VAL A 44 14.83 35.45 -26.88
N ARG A 45 14.89 34.11 -26.76
CA ARG A 45 13.97 33.33 -25.93
C ARG A 45 14.25 33.50 -24.43
N GLU A 46 15.53 33.63 -24.06
CA GLU A 46 15.91 33.73 -22.65
C GLU A 46 15.81 35.16 -22.09
N PHE A 47 16.23 36.16 -22.87
CA PHE A 47 16.32 37.55 -22.39
C PHE A 47 15.15 38.44 -22.79
N GLY A 48 14.25 37.93 -23.63
CA GLY A 48 13.02 38.61 -24.05
C GLY A 48 13.29 40.05 -24.55
N LYS A 49 12.49 41.01 -24.07
CA LYS A 49 12.57 42.42 -24.51
C LYS A 49 13.86 43.15 -24.12
N GLY A 50 14.75 42.54 -23.32
CA GLY A 50 16.02 43.14 -22.89
C GLY A 50 17.21 42.89 -23.82
N PHE A 51 17.01 42.17 -24.93
CA PHE A 51 18.08 41.85 -25.88
C PHE A 51 17.83 42.50 -27.26
N ASP A 52 18.68 43.46 -27.65
CA ASP A 52 18.62 44.07 -28.97
C ASP A 52 19.32 43.16 -30.00
N THR A 53 18.50 42.44 -30.76
CA THR A 53 18.95 41.52 -31.82
C THR A 53 19.79 42.16 -32.92
N THR A 54 19.65 43.48 -33.14
CA THR A 54 20.32 44.19 -34.25
C THR A 54 21.77 44.48 -33.90
N ASN A 55 22.02 44.86 -32.64
CA ASN A 55 23.35 45.23 -32.14
C ASN A 55 23.98 44.13 -31.27
N ARG A 56 23.25 43.06 -30.96
CA ARG A 56 23.64 41.95 -30.07
C ARG A 56 24.06 42.40 -28.67
N THR A 57 23.34 43.37 -28.10
CA THR A 57 23.60 43.97 -26.78
C THR A 57 22.42 43.79 -25.81
N LEU A 58 22.71 43.61 -24.52
CA LEU A 58 21.72 43.40 -23.45
C LEU A 58 21.50 44.71 -22.67
N GLU A 59 20.25 45.19 -22.56
CA GLU A 59 19.87 46.34 -21.73
C GLU A 59 19.36 45.87 -20.36
N TRP A 60 20.07 46.19 -19.27
CA TRP A 60 19.61 45.93 -17.90
C TRP A 60 19.60 47.22 -17.08
N GLY A 61 18.43 47.56 -16.50
CA GLY A 61 18.23 48.72 -15.64
C GLY A 61 17.42 48.33 -14.40
N PHE A 62 17.73 48.98 -13.27
CA PHE A 62 17.34 48.67 -11.88
C PHE A 62 15.83 48.52 -11.54
N SER A 63 14.89 48.50 -12.50
CA SER A 63 13.47 48.27 -12.19
C SER A 63 13.21 46.86 -11.67
N ASN A 64 13.83 45.84 -12.27
CA ASN A 64 13.71 44.46 -11.79
C ASN A 64 14.34 44.25 -10.40
N VAL A 65 15.32 45.09 -10.03
CA VAL A 65 15.90 45.08 -8.68
C VAL A 65 14.92 45.69 -7.67
N ALA A 66 14.16 46.71 -8.07
CA ALA A 66 13.14 47.31 -7.22
C ALA A 66 11.95 46.35 -6.98
N ASP A 67 11.51 45.64 -8.02
CA ASP A 67 10.46 44.61 -7.90
C ASP A 67 10.97 43.43 -7.06
N GLY A 68 12.21 42.99 -7.28
CA GLY A 68 12.86 41.97 -6.45
C GLY A 68 13.02 42.40 -4.98
N LEU A 69 13.27 43.68 -4.70
CA LEU A 69 13.31 44.19 -3.31
C LEU A 69 11.94 44.18 -2.63
N SER A 70 10.85 44.37 -3.38
CA SER A 70 9.48 44.23 -2.87
C SER A 70 9.16 42.76 -2.54
N GLU A 71 9.55 41.84 -3.42
CA GLU A 71 9.43 40.39 -3.16
C GLU A 71 10.26 39.95 -1.96
N ILE A 72 11.48 40.50 -1.79
CA ILE A 72 12.32 40.28 -0.61
C ILE A 72 11.62 40.77 0.67
N SER A 73 10.93 41.90 0.63
CA SER A 73 10.19 42.40 1.78
C SER A 73 9.04 41.48 2.19
N SER A 74 8.31 40.93 1.21
CA SER A 74 7.26 39.92 1.47
C SER A 74 7.87 38.64 2.04
N ALA A 75 8.98 38.18 1.45
CA ALA A 75 9.70 37.01 1.94
C ALA A 75 10.20 37.19 3.38
N ILE A 76 10.59 38.40 3.79
CA ILE A 76 10.99 38.70 5.18
C ILE A 76 9.81 38.57 6.15
N GLU A 77 8.59 38.92 5.74
CA GLU A 77 7.40 38.74 6.59
C GLU A 77 7.04 37.27 6.74
N ASP A 78 7.12 36.49 5.66
CA ASP A 78 6.97 35.03 5.69
C ASP A 78 8.03 34.39 6.60
N LEU A 79 9.29 34.85 6.49
CA LEU A 79 10.40 34.42 7.33
C LEU A 79 10.14 34.75 8.81
N ARG A 80 9.44 35.84 9.12
CA ARG A 80 9.04 36.19 10.49
C ARG A 80 7.94 35.29 11.02
N ALA A 81 6.98 34.90 10.17
CA ALA A 81 5.94 33.94 10.53
C ALA A 81 6.54 32.55 10.79
N ASP A 82 7.44 32.10 9.91
CA ASP A 82 8.23 30.88 10.07
C ASP A 82 9.08 30.93 11.34
N PHE A 83 9.72 32.07 11.63
CA PHE A 83 10.51 32.22 12.85
C PHE A 83 9.67 32.05 14.12
N ASN A 84 8.45 32.60 14.15
CA ASN A 84 7.54 32.43 15.28
C ASN A 84 7.04 30.98 15.41
N TYR A 85 6.74 30.31 14.30
CA TYR A 85 6.38 28.90 14.29
C TYR A 85 7.54 28.02 14.80
N ASN A 86 8.76 28.30 14.34
CA ASN A 86 9.97 27.63 14.80
C ASN A 86 10.27 27.87 16.29
N ILE A 87 10.00 29.07 16.83
CA ILE A 87 10.08 29.30 18.27
C ILE A 87 9.02 28.48 19.04
N GLY A 88 7.81 28.34 18.49
CA GLY A 88 6.79 27.45 19.04
C GLY A 88 7.28 26.00 19.15
N LEU A 89 7.90 25.50 18.08
CA LEU A 89 8.55 24.18 18.06
C LEU A 89 9.70 24.07 19.08
N VAL A 90 10.53 25.10 19.24
CA VAL A 90 11.61 25.13 20.24
C VAL A 90 11.05 25.05 21.67
N ILE A 91 9.92 25.70 21.96
CA ILE A 91 9.25 25.62 23.26
C ILE A 91 8.74 24.20 23.51
N GLU A 92 8.11 23.57 22.51
CA GLU A 92 7.66 22.18 22.59
C GLU A 92 8.84 21.22 22.80
N GLN A 93 9.97 21.49 22.12
CA GLN A 93 11.20 20.73 22.29
C GLN A 93 11.83 20.92 23.68
N MET A 94 11.76 22.11 24.27
CA MET A 94 12.14 22.33 25.66
C MET A 94 11.25 21.57 26.65
N GLN A 95 9.94 21.44 26.38
CA GLN A 95 9.04 20.62 27.20
C GLN A 95 9.38 19.12 27.10
N ILE A 96 9.71 18.64 25.91
CA ILE A 96 10.23 17.28 25.69
C ILE A 96 11.56 17.09 26.43
N GLN A 97 12.46 18.08 26.38
CA GLN A 97 13.72 18.04 27.13
C GLN A 97 13.50 18.00 28.64
N ASN A 98 12.54 18.74 29.19
CA ASN A 98 12.21 18.69 30.62
C ASN A 98 11.66 17.31 31.04
N LYS A 99 10.87 16.66 30.17
CA LYS A 99 10.42 15.28 30.38
C LYS A 99 11.58 14.29 30.35
N LEU A 100 12.51 14.45 29.40
CA LEU A 100 13.77 13.70 29.32
C LEU A 100 14.64 13.90 30.57
N ILE A 101 14.73 15.13 31.11
CA ILE A 101 15.47 15.43 32.35
C ILE A 101 14.83 14.69 33.53
N THR A 102 13.51 14.56 33.56
CA THR A 102 12.80 13.82 34.62
C THR A 102 13.08 12.31 34.50
N GLU A 103 13.07 11.75 33.29
CA GLU A 103 13.50 10.35 33.06
C GLU A 103 15.00 10.14 33.40
N VAL A 104 15.85 11.14 33.15
CA VAL A 104 17.26 11.10 33.55
C VAL A 104 17.41 11.12 35.07
N ILE A 105 16.57 11.85 35.80
CA ILE A 105 16.56 11.86 37.28
C ILE A 105 16.12 10.47 37.79
N GLU A 106 15.08 9.86 37.24
CA GLU A 106 14.67 8.50 37.61
C GLU A 106 15.76 7.45 37.28
N LYS A 107 16.45 7.60 36.15
CA LYS A 107 17.63 6.78 35.82
C LYS A 107 18.81 7.05 36.76
N LEU A 108 19.03 8.29 37.18
CA LEU A 108 20.06 8.65 38.15
C LEU A 108 19.76 8.06 39.54
N ASP A 109 18.51 7.99 39.96
CA ASP A 109 18.10 7.30 41.18
C ASP A 109 18.27 5.77 41.07
N THR A 110 18.06 5.23 39.87
CA THR A 110 18.34 3.82 39.57
C THR A 110 19.85 3.53 39.56
N ILE A 111 20.66 4.45 39.01
CA ILE A 111 22.13 4.43 39.10
C ILE A 111 22.57 4.59 40.55
N HIS A 112 21.92 5.43 41.35
CA HIS A 112 22.21 5.62 42.77
C HIS A 112 21.98 4.33 43.58
N LYS A 113 20.91 3.58 43.28
CA LYS A 113 20.72 2.21 43.80
C LYS A 113 21.78 1.22 43.30
N THR A 114 22.33 1.42 42.09
CA THR A 114 23.42 0.60 41.54
C THR A 114 24.79 0.96 42.14
N LEU A 115 24.93 2.17 42.70
CA LEU A 115 26.16 2.70 43.31
C LEU A 115 26.40 2.19 44.76
N GLU A 116 25.51 1.36 45.32
CA GLU A 116 25.67 0.76 46.67
C GLU A 116 26.83 -0.27 46.77
N THR A 117 27.52 -0.60 45.66
CA THR A 117 28.74 -1.43 45.64
C THR A 117 29.98 -0.61 45.22
N PRO A 118 30.85 -0.17 46.15
CA PRO A 118 31.96 0.76 45.87
C PRO A 118 33.01 0.25 44.86
N LEU A 119 33.25 -1.07 44.85
CA LEU A 119 34.26 -1.70 44.00
C LEU A 119 33.87 -1.72 42.51
N LEU A 120 32.59 -2.04 42.20
CA LEU A 120 32.09 -2.07 40.83
C LEU A 120 32.01 -0.65 40.22
N THR A 121 31.74 0.36 41.05
CA THR A 121 31.76 1.77 40.64
C THR A 121 33.16 2.21 40.24
N GLN A 122 34.19 1.84 41.01
CA GLN A 122 35.58 2.13 40.67
C GLN A 122 36.03 1.40 39.40
N ALA A 123 35.65 0.13 39.22
CA ALA A 123 35.94 -0.62 38.00
C ALA A 123 35.36 0.07 36.76
N ARG A 124 34.10 0.51 36.82
CA ARG A 124 33.43 1.23 35.72
C ARG A 124 34.11 2.56 35.39
N GLU A 125 34.58 3.28 36.40
CA GLU A 125 35.26 4.56 36.18
C GLU A 125 36.63 4.36 35.50
N PHE A 126 37.40 3.36 35.93
CA PHE A 126 38.64 2.99 35.25
C PHE A 126 38.41 2.50 33.82
N TYR A 127 37.35 1.72 33.59
CA TYR A 127 36.95 1.31 32.24
C TYR A 127 36.61 2.53 31.36
N ARG A 128 35.85 3.50 31.89
CA ARG A 128 35.51 4.75 31.20
C ARG A 128 36.77 5.54 30.81
N ILE A 129 37.71 5.67 31.74
CA ILE A 129 39.01 6.33 31.49
C ILE A 129 39.81 5.58 30.42
N GLY A 130 39.83 4.25 30.46
CA GLY A 130 40.49 3.42 29.46
C GLY A 130 39.89 3.62 28.06
N ALA A 131 38.56 3.61 27.94
CA ALA A 131 37.87 3.83 26.69
C ALA A 131 38.12 5.22 26.10
N GLU A 132 38.12 6.26 26.94
CA GLU A 132 38.44 7.64 26.53
C GLU A 132 39.88 7.76 26.01
N ARG A 133 40.83 7.11 26.68
CA ARG A 133 42.24 7.11 26.26
C ARG A 133 42.45 6.33 24.98
N LEU A 134 41.78 5.19 24.82
CA LEU A 134 41.81 4.38 23.61
C LEU A 134 41.28 5.18 22.41
N GLN A 135 40.19 5.93 22.58
CA GLN A 135 39.65 6.80 21.53
C GLN A 135 40.63 7.90 21.10
N ARG A 136 41.49 8.35 22.03
CA ARG A 136 42.52 9.36 21.77
C ARG A 136 43.84 8.77 21.22
N GLY A 137 43.90 7.46 20.97
CA GLY A 137 45.11 6.78 20.49
C GLY A 137 46.18 6.53 21.57
N LEU A 138 45.91 6.84 22.84
CA LEU A 138 46.90 6.69 23.92
C LEU A 138 46.92 5.24 24.45
N LEU A 139 47.50 4.32 23.67
CA LEU A 139 47.37 2.88 23.87
C LEU A 139 47.94 2.41 25.22
N ASP A 140 49.15 2.82 25.59
CA ASP A 140 49.78 2.45 26.86
C ASP A 140 48.96 2.89 28.07
N LYS A 141 48.45 4.12 28.01
CA LYS A 141 47.64 4.72 29.09
C LYS A 141 46.24 4.12 29.14
N ALA A 142 45.69 3.71 28.00
CA ALA A 142 44.42 2.99 27.94
C ALA A 142 44.58 1.60 28.57
N LEU A 143 45.66 0.89 28.24
CA LEU A 143 45.99 -0.41 28.81
C LEU A 143 46.13 -0.34 30.33
N GLU A 144 46.86 0.63 30.87
CA GLU A 144 47.00 0.82 32.31
C GLU A 144 45.64 1.04 33.01
N ALA A 145 44.76 1.81 32.39
CA ALA A 145 43.43 2.08 32.95
C ALA A 145 42.53 0.83 32.92
N PHE A 146 42.57 0.05 31.84
CA PHE A 146 41.81 -1.21 31.76
C PHE A 146 42.33 -2.28 32.72
N LEU A 147 43.66 -2.39 32.93
CA LEU A 147 44.22 -3.30 33.94
C LEU A 147 43.77 -2.91 35.36
N LYS A 148 43.72 -1.62 35.67
CA LYS A 148 43.14 -1.13 36.94
C LYS A 148 41.65 -1.42 37.06
N ALA A 149 40.91 -1.47 35.96
CA ALA A 149 39.51 -1.89 35.96
C ALA A 149 39.38 -3.40 36.24
N GLU A 150 40.22 -4.24 35.60
CA GLU A 150 40.28 -5.70 35.82
C GLU A 150 40.61 -6.02 37.29
N GLU A 151 41.57 -5.33 37.91
CA GLU A 151 41.91 -5.52 39.33
C GLU A 151 40.73 -5.29 40.28
N LYS A 152 39.74 -4.49 39.87
CA LYS A 152 38.54 -4.18 40.66
C LYS A 152 37.35 -5.06 40.30
N ASN A 153 37.29 -5.56 39.06
CA ASN A 153 36.28 -6.49 38.58
C ASN A 153 36.84 -7.37 37.46
N ASP A 154 37.27 -8.57 37.83
CA ASP A 154 37.86 -9.59 36.94
C ASP A 154 36.81 -10.43 36.19
N THR A 155 35.53 -10.12 36.37
CA THR A 155 34.40 -10.80 35.72
C THR A 155 33.70 -9.97 34.65
N ASP A 156 34.16 -8.73 34.42
CA ASP A 156 33.55 -7.83 33.44
C ASP A 156 33.91 -8.20 32.00
N PHE A 157 32.89 -8.56 31.21
CA PHE A 157 33.07 -8.90 29.79
C PHE A 157 33.79 -7.79 29.01
N PHE A 158 33.35 -6.54 29.17
CA PHE A 158 33.81 -5.44 28.33
C PHE A 158 35.27 -5.10 28.61
N THR A 159 35.68 -5.12 29.88
CA THR A 159 37.07 -4.91 30.29
C THR A 159 37.98 -5.98 29.69
N GLU A 160 37.64 -7.26 29.86
CA GLU A 160 38.38 -8.38 29.27
C GLU A 160 38.43 -8.31 27.72
N PHE A 161 37.32 -7.92 27.10
CA PHE A 161 37.22 -7.78 25.65
C PHE A 161 38.13 -6.65 25.13
N GLN A 162 38.16 -5.48 25.79
CA GLN A 162 39.02 -4.37 25.39
C GLN A 162 40.50 -4.66 25.64
N LEU A 163 40.85 -5.27 26.78
CA LEU A 163 42.22 -5.73 27.06
C LEU A 163 42.68 -6.72 25.99
N GLY A 164 41.83 -7.69 25.66
CA GLY A 164 42.08 -8.67 24.61
C GLY A 164 42.35 -8.04 23.24
N LYS A 165 41.57 -7.03 22.85
CA LYS A 165 41.75 -6.29 21.59
C LYS A 165 42.99 -5.40 21.59
N LEU A 166 43.28 -4.72 22.70
CA LEU A 166 44.47 -3.88 22.84
C LEU A 166 45.75 -4.70 22.68
N TYR A 167 45.85 -5.83 23.39
CA TYR A 167 47.00 -6.72 23.26
C TYR A 167 47.12 -7.38 21.86
N LEU A 168 46.04 -7.42 21.08
CA LEU A 168 46.02 -8.00 19.73
C LEU A 168 46.34 -6.98 18.63
N TYR A 169 45.82 -5.76 18.72
CA TYR A 169 45.87 -4.75 17.65
C TYR A 169 46.61 -3.46 18.05
N GLY A 170 47.06 -3.34 19.28
CA GLY A 170 47.62 -2.11 19.84
C GLY A 170 49.02 -1.80 19.33
N ILE A 171 49.09 -1.38 18.06
CA ILE A 171 50.28 -0.79 17.43
C ILE A 171 49.95 0.67 17.14
N ASP A 172 50.79 1.57 17.61
CA ASP A 172 50.86 2.97 17.19
C ASP A 172 52.31 3.33 16.82
N GLU A 173 52.54 4.48 16.20
CA GLU A 173 53.87 4.97 15.84
C GLU A 173 54.77 5.19 17.07
N ASP A 174 54.16 5.57 18.20
CA ASP A 174 54.85 5.91 19.44
C ASP A 174 54.72 4.82 20.54
N ASP A 175 53.65 4.03 20.54
CA ASP A 175 53.29 3.04 21.59
C ASP A 175 53.01 1.65 20.97
N ASN A 176 53.68 0.58 21.44
CA ASN A 176 53.42 -0.80 21.02
C ASN A 176 53.13 -1.70 22.22
N VAL A 177 51.87 -2.16 22.32
CA VAL A 177 51.38 -2.97 23.45
C VAL A 177 51.03 -4.41 23.06
N ILE A 178 51.51 -4.91 21.91
CA ILE A 178 51.18 -6.27 21.49
C ILE A 178 51.74 -7.32 22.45
N ASP A 179 50.85 -8.20 22.93
CA ASP A 179 51.19 -9.43 23.65
C ASP A 179 50.16 -10.50 23.32
N LEU A 180 50.48 -11.36 22.34
CA LEU A 180 49.52 -12.31 21.80
C LEU A 180 49.06 -13.35 22.85
N GLN A 181 49.90 -13.68 23.82
CA GLN A 181 49.53 -14.64 24.87
C GLN A 181 48.53 -14.01 25.85
N LYS A 182 48.75 -12.75 26.25
CA LYS A 182 47.77 -12.00 27.05
C LYS A 182 46.49 -11.72 26.27
N ALA A 183 46.57 -11.36 24.99
CA ALA A 183 45.41 -11.18 24.13
C ALA A 183 44.52 -12.42 24.13
N LYS A 184 45.11 -13.60 23.91
CA LYS A 184 44.40 -14.88 23.93
C LYS A 184 43.77 -15.19 25.29
N LYS A 185 44.48 -14.90 26.39
CA LYS A 185 43.97 -15.08 27.76
C LYS A 185 42.70 -14.24 27.99
N HIS A 186 42.78 -12.93 27.76
CA HIS A 186 41.67 -12.01 28.01
C HIS A 186 40.49 -12.26 27.06
N LEU A 187 40.74 -12.55 25.77
CA LEU A 187 39.66 -12.89 24.84
C LEU A 187 38.93 -14.19 25.21
N ARG A 188 39.63 -15.20 25.76
CA ARG A 188 38.97 -16.41 26.27
C ARG A 188 38.11 -16.14 27.51
N LEU A 189 38.55 -15.25 28.40
CA LEU A 189 37.76 -14.79 29.54
C LEU A 189 36.52 -14.03 29.06
N ALA A 190 36.68 -13.11 28.11
CA ALA A 190 35.58 -12.41 27.46
C ALA A 190 34.57 -13.40 26.84
N ILE A 191 35.01 -14.41 26.09
CA ILE A 191 34.10 -15.43 25.54
C ILE A 191 33.34 -16.16 26.65
N ARG A 192 34.03 -16.54 27.73
CA ARG A 192 33.43 -17.24 28.87
C ARG A 192 32.33 -16.40 29.53
N TYR A 193 32.61 -15.14 29.83
CA TYR A 193 31.64 -14.23 30.45
C TYR A 193 30.52 -13.87 29.47
N GLY A 194 30.85 -13.61 28.20
CA GLY A 194 29.86 -13.30 27.17
C GLY A 194 28.86 -14.43 26.91
N LYS A 195 29.30 -15.71 26.99
CA LYS A 195 28.38 -16.86 26.96
C LYS A 195 27.51 -16.97 28.21
N GLY A 196 28.01 -16.53 29.36
CA GLY A 196 27.22 -16.41 30.58
C GLY A 196 26.09 -15.39 30.40
N GLU A 197 26.45 -14.20 29.94
CA GLU A 197 25.50 -13.10 29.67
C GLU A 197 24.49 -13.44 28.57
N LEU A 198 24.91 -14.17 27.52
CA LEU A 198 24.03 -14.60 26.43
C LEU A 198 22.83 -15.44 26.90
N LYS A 199 22.97 -16.19 28.01
CA LYS A 199 21.86 -16.96 28.59
C LYS A 199 20.78 -16.07 29.19
N VAL A 200 21.11 -14.83 29.53
CA VAL A 200 20.23 -13.86 30.18
C VAL A 200 19.73 -12.82 29.17
N LEU A 201 20.62 -12.34 28.28
CA LEU A 201 20.36 -11.25 27.33
C LEU A 201 20.68 -11.71 25.90
N HIS A 202 19.64 -11.89 25.08
CA HIS A 202 19.81 -12.36 23.69
C HIS A 202 20.52 -11.34 22.80
N ASP A 203 20.38 -10.05 23.07
CA ASP A 203 21.07 -8.96 22.35
C ASP A 203 22.59 -8.96 22.57
N PHE A 204 23.10 -9.78 23.50
CA PHE A 204 24.53 -9.97 23.74
C PHE A 204 25.22 -10.85 22.68
N ASN A 205 24.43 -11.48 21.79
CA ASN A 205 24.94 -12.35 20.72
C ASN A 205 26.01 -11.67 19.86
N ARG A 206 25.83 -10.40 19.50
CA ARG A 206 26.79 -9.63 18.73
C ARG A 206 28.15 -9.56 19.42
N TRP A 207 28.18 -9.15 20.69
CA TRP A 207 29.42 -8.97 21.46
C TRP A 207 30.14 -10.30 21.71
N ALA A 208 29.38 -11.34 22.08
CA ALA A 208 29.94 -12.69 22.25
C ALA A 208 30.50 -13.25 20.92
N GLY A 209 29.82 -13.01 19.81
CA GLY A 209 30.27 -13.36 18.47
C GLY A 209 31.56 -12.63 18.06
N GLU A 210 31.65 -11.32 18.32
CA GLU A 210 32.85 -10.50 18.08
C GLU A 210 34.04 -10.96 18.94
N ALA A 211 33.82 -11.32 20.21
CA ALA A 211 34.86 -11.89 21.09
C ALA A 211 35.41 -13.21 20.54
N CYS A 212 34.55 -14.11 20.08
CA CYS A 212 34.96 -15.36 19.43
C CYS A 212 35.77 -15.08 18.16
N PHE A 213 35.34 -14.12 17.34
CA PHE A 213 36.06 -13.72 16.13
C PHE A 213 37.47 -13.20 16.42
N HIS A 214 37.63 -12.28 17.37
CA HIS A 214 38.94 -11.74 17.73
C HIS A 214 39.85 -12.80 18.37
N ALA A 215 39.31 -13.74 19.16
CA ALA A 215 40.09 -14.87 19.68
C ALA A 215 40.61 -15.78 18.57
N ALA A 216 39.80 -15.99 17.52
CA ALA A 216 40.20 -16.73 16.34
C ALA A 216 41.39 -16.06 15.62
N ILE A 217 41.36 -14.73 15.48
CA ILE A 217 42.46 -13.95 14.92
C ILE A 217 43.70 -14.05 15.81
N ALA A 218 43.57 -13.91 17.13
CA ALA A 218 44.70 -14.02 18.04
C ALA A 218 45.43 -15.37 17.91
N CYS A 219 44.68 -16.47 17.80
CA CYS A 219 45.25 -17.80 17.57
C CYS A 219 45.95 -17.91 16.21
N TYR A 220 45.39 -17.30 15.17
CA TYR A 220 46.00 -17.30 13.85
C TYR A 220 47.26 -16.44 13.77
N VAL A 221 47.30 -15.26 14.39
CA VAL A 221 48.49 -14.39 14.37
C VAL A 221 49.67 -15.07 15.09
N GLN A 222 49.41 -15.82 16.17
CA GLN A 222 50.43 -16.63 16.86
C GLN A 222 51.12 -17.65 15.95
N VAL A 223 50.42 -18.19 14.94
CA VAL A 223 51.02 -19.13 13.97
C VAL A 223 52.20 -18.51 13.21
N ASN A 224 52.22 -17.18 13.08
CA ASN A 224 53.27 -16.46 12.38
C ASN A 224 54.50 -16.14 13.24
N GLU A 225 54.48 -16.46 14.55
CA GLU A 225 55.67 -16.31 15.41
C GLU A 225 56.78 -17.28 14.95
N PRO A 226 58.05 -16.84 14.83
CA PRO A 226 59.14 -17.66 14.30
C PRO A 226 59.31 -19.00 15.04
N GLU A 227 59.20 -18.98 16.38
CA GLU A 227 59.33 -20.14 17.25
C GLU A 227 58.24 -21.19 17.01
N ILE A 228 57.01 -20.73 16.72
CA ILE A 228 55.85 -21.60 16.49
C ILE A 228 55.87 -22.15 15.07
N LYS A 229 56.28 -21.32 14.10
CA LYS A 229 56.32 -21.67 12.68
C LYS A 229 57.25 -22.86 12.38
N GLU A 230 58.30 -23.03 13.18
CA GLU A 230 59.23 -24.18 13.11
C GLU A 230 58.65 -25.49 13.69
N ASN A 231 57.49 -25.43 14.35
CA ASN A 231 56.81 -26.60 14.95
C ASN A 231 55.45 -26.89 14.26
N PRO A 232 55.41 -27.78 13.26
CA PRO A 232 54.19 -28.09 12.50
C PRO A 232 53.02 -28.62 13.33
N ALA A 233 53.30 -29.34 14.43
CA ALA A 233 52.26 -29.87 15.30
C ALA A 233 51.53 -28.75 16.05
N GLU A 234 52.29 -27.74 16.49
CA GLU A 234 51.76 -26.58 17.21
C GLU A 234 51.01 -25.63 16.27
N VAL A 235 51.53 -25.42 15.06
CA VAL A 235 50.83 -24.68 13.99
C VAL A 235 49.45 -25.28 13.72
N LYS A 236 49.39 -26.61 13.53
CA LYS A 236 48.12 -27.31 13.28
C LYS A 236 47.14 -27.14 14.44
N ARG A 237 47.61 -27.28 15.69
CA ARG A 237 46.81 -27.11 16.90
C ARG A 237 46.18 -25.71 16.99
N LEU A 238 46.98 -24.67 16.73
CA LEU A 238 46.51 -23.27 16.77
C LEU A 238 45.53 -22.95 15.63
N LEU A 239 45.74 -23.51 14.43
CA LEU A 239 44.80 -23.37 13.31
C LEU A 239 43.46 -24.06 13.58
N GLU A 240 43.47 -25.25 14.18
CA GLU A 240 42.24 -25.95 14.61
C GLU A 240 41.49 -25.14 15.66
N GLU A 241 42.22 -24.54 16.61
CA GLU A 241 41.65 -23.67 17.63
C GLU A 241 41.04 -22.39 17.02
N ALA A 242 41.76 -21.73 16.12
CA ALA A 242 41.28 -20.56 15.39
C ALA A 242 40.01 -20.87 14.59
N ARG A 243 40.00 -22.01 13.88
CA ARG A 243 38.83 -22.48 13.12
C ARG A 243 37.62 -22.68 14.04
N ASN A 244 37.80 -23.28 15.21
CA ASN A 244 36.71 -23.52 16.15
C ASN A 244 36.12 -22.22 16.70
N PHE A 245 36.95 -21.24 17.05
CA PHE A 245 36.46 -19.93 17.47
C PHE A 245 35.75 -19.16 16.35
N ALA A 246 36.25 -19.23 15.11
CA ALA A 246 35.58 -18.62 13.97
C ALA A 246 34.23 -19.27 13.67
N LYS A 247 34.15 -20.60 13.77
CA LYS A 247 32.89 -21.36 13.69
C LYS A 247 31.90 -20.92 14.75
N GLU A 248 32.35 -20.86 16.01
CA GLU A 248 31.50 -20.44 17.13
C GLU A 248 31.01 -18.99 16.99
N SER A 249 31.84 -18.09 16.47
CA SER A 249 31.43 -16.72 16.12
C SER A 249 30.28 -16.71 15.12
N CYS A 250 30.38 -17.51 14.05
CA CYS A 250 29.33 -17.63 13.03
C CYS A 250 28.02 -18.25 13.57
N GLU A 251 28.11 -19.16 14.54
CA GLU A 251 26.95 -19.79 15.19
C GLU A 251 26.24 -18.84 16.16
N ILE A 252 27.00 -18.06 16.93
CA ILE A 252 26.46 -17.10 17.90
C ILE A 252 25.87 -15.87 17.18
N TYR A 253 26.57 -15.31 16.19
CA TYR A 253 26.13 -14.13 15.47
C TYR A 253 26.38 -14.25 13.95
N PRO A 254 25.41 -14.80 13.20
CA PRO A 254 25.54 -15.07 11.77
C PRO A 254 25.67 -13.84 10.85
N GLN A 255 25.67 -12.62 11.39
CA GLN A 255 25.73 -11.38 10.61
C GLN A 255 27.18 -10.87 10.38
N ILE A 256 28.20 -11.49 11.00
CA ILE A 256 29.60 -11.11 10.79
C ILE A 256 30.16 -11.81 9.54
N SER A 257 30.14 -11.12 8.40
CA SER A 257 30.74 -11.60 7.14
C SER A 257 32.24 -11.91 7.28
N GLU A 258 32.96 -11.13 8.10
CA GLU A 258 34.39 -11.34 8.34
C GLU A 258 34.69 -12.64 9.09
N ALA A 259 33.79 -13.08 10.00
CA ALA A 259 33.94 -14.35 10.69
C ALA A 259 33.83 -15.53 9.72
N TYR A 260 32.90 -15.49 8.77
CA TYR A 260 32.78 -16.50 7.71
C TYR A 260 34.02 -16.53 6.79
N TYR A 261 34.57 -15.37 6.44
CA TYR A 261 35.81 -15.28 5.65
C TYR A 261 36.98 -15.95 6.39
N HIS A 262 37.19 -15.60 7.66
CA HIS A 262 38.25 -16.19 8.47
C HIS A 262 38.02 -17.68 8.76
N TYR A 263 36.77 -18.11 8.92
CA TYR A 263 36.44 -19.54 9.02
C TYR A 263 36.81 -20.29 7.73
N ALA A 264 36.49 -19.73 6.56
CA ALA A 264 36.88 -20.30 5.28
C ALA A 264 38.41 -20.38 5.12
N LYS A 265 39.12 -19.31 5.54
CA LYS A 265 40.58 -19.19 5.52
C LYS A 265 41.27 -20.23 6.40
N PHE A 266 40.84 -20.39 7.66
CA PHE A 266 41.43 -21.39 8.56
C PHE A 266 41.13 -22.82 8.10
N SER A 267 39.94 -23.05 7.52
CA SER A 267 39.61 -24.34 6.89
C SER A 267 40.51 -24.64 5.69
N ALA A 268 40.86 -23.62 4.90
CA ALA A 268 41.74 -23.76 3.73
C ALA A 268 43.15 -24.18 4.16
N LEU A 269 43.69 -23.53 5.18
CA LEU A 269 45.02 -23.85 5.75
C LEU A 269 45.07 -25.26 6.37
N LEU A 270 43.94 -25.79 6.85
CA LEU A 270 43.83 -27.16 7.36
C LEU A 270 43.54 -28.20 6.26
N GLY A 271 43.40 -27.79 5.00
CA GLY A 271 43.08 -28.67 3.86
C GLY A 271 41.59 -29.05 3.74
N ASP A 272 40.72 -28.45 4.55
CA ASP A 272 39.28 -28.70 4.56
C ASP A 272 38.56 -27.84 3.51
N SER A 273 38.67 -28.31 2.27
CA SER A 273 38.16 -27.58 1.12
C SER A 273 36.63 -27.44 1.03
N GLU A 274 35.86 -28.31 1.68
CA GLU A 274 34.39 -28.23 1.64
C GLU A 274 33.88 -27.10 2.51
N ASN A 275 34.37 -27.03 3.76
CA ASN A 275 34.05 -25.93 4.67
C ASN A 275 34.62 -24.60 4.17
N THR A 276 35.76 -24.60 3.46
CA THR A 276 36.25 -23.39 2.81
C THR A 276 35.25 -22.84 1.80
N VAL A 277 34.80 -23.65 0.84
CA VAL A 277 33.91 -23.20 -0.24
C VAL A 277 32.57 -22.71 0.33
N SER A 278 31.97 -23.49 1.24
CA SER A 278 30.65 -23.14 1.80
C SER A 278 30.68 -21.84 2.62
N ASN A 279 31.70 -21.63 3.46
CA ASN A 279 31.77 -20.40 4.26
C ASN A 279 32.22 -19.19 3.44
N LEU A 280 33.07 -19.40 2.42
CA LEU A 280 33.45 -18.32 1.51
C LEU A 280 32.28 -17.85 0.65
N GLU A 281 31.41 -18.76 0.21
CA GLU A 281 30.15 -18.43 -0.47
C GLU A 281 29.31 -17.51 0.42
N LYS A 282 29.09 -17.88 1.70
CA LYS A 282 28.36 -17.04 2.66
C LYS A 282 29.00 -15.66 2.82
N ALA A 283 30.32 -15.59 3.04
CA ALA A 283 31.02 -14.32 3.20
C ALA A 283 30.85 -13.40 1.98
N VAL A 284 30.98 -13.94 0.76
CA VAL A 284 30.86 -13.18 -0.50
C VAL A 284 29.41 -12.73 -0.76
N THR A 285 28.42 -13.55 -0.40
CA THR A 285 27.00 -13.16 -0.52
C THR A 285 26.62 -12.02 0.42
N MET A 286 27.29 -11.92 1.58
CA MET A 286 27.05 -10.84 2.55
C MET A 286 27.85 -9.57 2.22
N ASP A 287 29.10 -9.72 1.78
CA ASP A 287 29.96 -8.58 1.42
C ASP A 287 30.88 -8.93 0.24
N ARG A 288 30.66 -8.24 -0.88
CA ARG A 288 31.38 -8.41 -2.14
C ARG A 288 32.90 -8.24 -2.04
N ARG A 289 33.39 -7.46 -1.06
CA ARG A 289 34.83 -7.19 -0.89
C ARG A 289 35.63 -8.46 -0.60
N TYR A 290 35.01 -9.48 -0.01
CA TYR A 290 35.69 -10.74 0.30
C TYR A 290 36.01 -11.58 -0.94
N CYS A 291 35.36 -11.34 -2.08
CA CYS A 291 35.72 -11.98 -3.34
C CYS A 291 37.14 -11.55 -3.77
N ILE A 292 37.39 -10.24 -3.76
CA ILE A 292 38.70 -9.67 -4.12
C ILE A 292 39.75 -10.04 -3.05
N LYS A 293 39.36 -9.96 -1.76
CA LYS A 293 40.26 -10.30 -0.65
C LYS A 293 40.73 -11.76 -0.74
N ALA A 294 39.81 -12.71 -0.96
CA ALA A 294 40.15 -14.14 -1.09
C ALA A 294 41.00 -14.45 -2.33
N GLU A 295 40.83 -13.70 -3.42
CA GLU A 295 41.64 -13.87 -4.63
C GLU A 295 43.10 -13.45 -4.39
N ILE A 296 43.36 -12.41 -3.60
CA ILE A 296 44.73 -11.93 -3.35
C ILE A 296 45.40 -12.69 -2.18
N ASP A 297 44.61 -13.22 -1.25
CA ASP A 297 45.11 -13.87 -0.04
C ASP A 297 45.76 -15.23 -0.35
N LYS A 298 47.07 -15.34 -0.05
CA LYS A 298 47.89 -16.53 -0.32
C LYS A 298 47.44 -17.76 0.48
N ASP A 299 46.72 -17.56 1.57
CA ASP A 299 46.25 -18.67 2.41
C ASP A 299 45.19 -19.55 1.74
N PHE A 300 44.63 -19.11 0.62
CA PHE A 300 43.74 -19.91 -0.22
C PHE A 300 44.48 -20.68 -1.33
N ASP A 301 45.80 -20.57 -1.48
CA ASP A 301 46.55 -21.15 -2.61
C ASP A 301 46.34 -22.66 -2.76
N ALA A 302 46.30 -23.40 -1.64
CA ALA A 302 46.07 -24.84 -1.63
C ALA A 302 44.68 -25.26 -2.15
N VAL A 303 43.69 -24.37 -2.09
CA VAL A 303 42.29 -24.64 -2.48
C VAL A 303 41.81 -23.73 -3.61
N ARG A 304 42.71 -22.96 -4.23
CA ARG A 304 42.42 -21.90 -5.21
C ARG A 304 41.60 -22.40 -6.40
N THR A 305 41.88 -23.60 -6.90
CA THR A 305 41.10 -24.21 -7.99
C THR A 305 39.62 -24.41 -7.61
N LYS A 306 39.32 -24.74 -6.34
CA LYS A 306 37.93 -24.90 -5.87
C LYS A 306 37.25 -23.55 -5.65
N VAL A 307 37.98 -22.54 -5.18
CA VAL A 307 37.49 -21.16 -5.05
C VAL A 307 37.11 -20.58 -6.42
N ILE A 308 37.95 -20.79 -7.44
CA ILE A 308 37.65 -20.35 -8.81
C ILE A 308 36.36 -21.02 -9.32
N LYS A 309 36.20 -22.33 -9.12
CA LYS A 309 34.97 -23.06 -9.50
C LYS A 309 33.72 -22.54 -8.78
N LEU A 310 33.84 -22.13 -7.52
CA LEU A 310 32.74 -21.48 -6.78
C LEU A 310 32.33 -20.18 -7.47
N TYR A 311 33.29 -19.32 -7.84
CA TYR A 311 33.00 -18.04 -8.48
C TYR A 311 32.41 -18.21 -9.89
N GLU A 312 32.87 -19.20 -10.66
CA GLU A 312 32.27 -19.57 -11.94
C GLU A 312 30.80 -20.01 -11.78
N LYS A 313 30.51 -20.82 -10.75
CA LYS A 313 29.15 -21.25 -10.43
C LYS A 313 28.27 -20.05 -10.07
N LEU A 314 28.71 -19.21 -9.13
CA LEU A 314 27.98 -18.02 -8.68
C LEU A 314 27.67 -17.07 -9.84
N ARG A 315 28.65 -16.81 -10.72
CA ARG A 315 28.46 -16.01 -11.93
C ARG A 315 27.40 -16.59 -12.87
N LYS A 316 27.42 -17.90 -13.09
CA LYS A 316 26.47 -18.56 -13.99
C LYS A 316 25.05 -18.54 -13.44
N ASP A 317 24.91 -18.77 -12.14
CA ASP A 317 23.61 -18.75 -11.45
C ASP A 317 23.01 -17.33 -11.48
N SER A 318 23.83 -16.28 -11.25
CA SER A 318 23.35 -14.89 -11.35
C SER A 318 23.03 -14.49 -12.79
N GLU A 319 23.80 -14.93 -13.79
CA GLU A 319 23.55 -14.66 -15.21
C GLU A 319 22.20 -15.23 -15.68
N ILE A 320 21.85 -16.44 -15.26
CA ILE A 320 20.55 -17.07 -15.59
C ILE A 320 19.41 -16.21 -15.04
N LYS A 321 19.50 -15.83 -13.76
CA LYS A 321 18.49 -15.03 -13.08
C LYS A 321 18.33 -13.64 -13.70
N ALA A 322 19.44 -12.98 -14.02
CA ALA A 322 19.50 -11.70 -14.72
C ALA A 322 18.74 -11.73 -16.05
N LYS A 323 19.03 -12.73 -16.88
CA LYS A 323 18.44 -12.90 -18.21
C LYS A 323 16.95 -13.21 -18.14
N GLU A 324 16.52 -14.00 -17.17
CA GLU A 324 15.11 -14.29 -16.94
C GLU A 324 14.33 -13.01 -16.59
N LEU A 325 14.83 -12.23 -15.63
CA LEU A 325 14.22 -10.96 -15.23
C LEU A 325 14.22 -9.93 -16.36
N LEU A 326 15.28 -9.87 -17.17
CA LEU A 326 15.34 -9.00 -18.34
C LEU A 326 14.26 -9.37 -19.37
N GLY A 327 14.05 -10.67 -19.61
CA GLY A 327 12.98 -11.16 -20.48
C GLY A 327 11.59 -10.77 -19.98
N GLN A 328 11.36 -10.86 -18.67
CA GLN A 328 10.10 -10.42 -18.04
C GLN A 328 9.92 -8.91 -18.19
N ALA A 329 10.93 -8.10 -17.85
CA ALA A 329 10.86 -6.64 -17.95
C ALA A 329 10.54 -6.17 -19.37
N LYS A 330 11.21 -6.74 -20.40
CA LYS A 330 10.93 -6.43 -21.81
C LYS A 330 9.51 -6.79 -22.24
N LYS A 331 8.99 -7.93 -21.78
CA LYS A 331 7.60 -8.34 -22.04
C LYS A 331 6.61 -7.34 -21.44
N HIS A 332 6.82 -6.93 -20.19
CA HIS A 332 5.96 -5.92 -19.54
C HIS A 332 6.04 -4.57 -20.25
N LEU A 333 7.22 -4.12 -20.64
CA LEU A 333 7.41 -2.89 -21.39
C LEU A 333 6.66 -2.92 -22.74
N SER A 334 6.71 -4.04 -23.46
CA SER A 334 6.02 -4.18 -24.75
C SER A 334 4.50 -4.08 -24.67
N ASN A 335 3.93 -4.33 -23.48
CA ASN A 335 2.50 -4.26 -23.24
C ASN A 335 2.02 -2.83 -22.88
N ILE A 336 2.93 -1.88 -22.63
CA ILE A 336 2.54 -0.49 -22.30
C ILE A 336 2.06 0.23 -23.58
N TYR A 337 0.79 0.61 -23.59
CA TYR A 337 0.21 1.50 -24.60
C TYR A 337 0.35 2.96 -24.17
N VAL A 338 0.89 3.80 -25.06
CA VAL A 338 1.24 5.18 -24.76
C VAL A 338 0.32 6.14 -25.48
N TYR A 339 -0.74 6.58 -24.80
CA TYR A 339 -1.70 7.57 -25.32
C TYR A 339 -1.75 8.87 -24.50
N SER A 340 -1.23 8.89 -23.27
CA SER A 340 -1.05 10.10 -22.45
C SER A 340 0.42 10.46 -22.28
N GLU A 341 0.70 11.74 -21.94
CA GLU A 341 2.06 12.20 -21.60
C GLU A 341 2.65 11.42 -20.42
N ASP A 342 1.84 11.12 -19.39
CA ASP A 342 2.26 10.27 -18.27
C ASP A 342 2.70 8.87 -18.73
N GLY A 343 2.01 8.29 -19.71
CA GLY A 343 2.39 6.99 -20.29
C GLY A 343 3.69 7.03 -21.07
N LYS A 344 4.01 8.15 -21.74
CA LYS A 344 5.30 8.36 -22.42
C LYS A 344 6.43 8.40 -21.40
N GLN A 345 6.22 9.14 -20.31
CA GLN A 345 7.20 9.28 -19.25
C GLN A 345 7.47 7.95 -18.54
N VAL A 346 6.42 7.20 -18.20
CA VAL A 346 6.51 5.87 -17.58
C VAL A 346 7.25 4.88 -18.48
N LYS A 347 6.93 4.85 -19.77
CA LYS A 347 7.61 3.99 -20.74
C LYS A 347 9.09 4.35 -20.87
N ALA A 348 9.40 5.65 -20.98
CA ALA A 348 10.79 6.13 -21.08
C ALA A 348 11.60 5.82 -19.82
N GLU A 349 10.99 5.92 -18.63
CA GLU A 349 11.63 5.53 -17.37
C GLU A 349 11.93 4.02 -17.34
N ALA A 350 10.96 3.18 -17.69
CA ALA A 350 11.16 1.74 -17.75
C ALA A 350 12.20 1.32 -18.80
N GLU A 351 12.23 1.97 -19.97
CA GLU A 351 13.25 1.80 -21.01
C GLU A 351 14.65 2.15 -20.50
N LYS A 352 14.79 3.28 -19.80
CA LYS A 352 16.07 3.70 -19.21
C LYS A 352 16.58 2.71 -18.17
N LEU A 353 15.70 2.17 -17.32
CA LEU A 353 16.04 1.16 -16.32
C LEU A 353 16.50 -0.14 -16.98
N ILE A 354 15.80 -0.59 -18.03
CA ILE A 354 16.17 -1.78 -18.79
C ILE A 354 17.50 -1.59 -19.51
N GLN A 355 17.73 -0.43 -20.14
CA GLN A 355 18.98 -0.13 -20.83
C GLN A 355 20.18 -0.13 -19.87
N ASN A 356 20.02 0.46 -18.67
CA ASN A 356 21.03 0.42 -17.62
C ASN A 356 21.33 -1.03 -17.19
N ALA A 357 20.31 -1.87 -17.07
CA ALA A 357 20.47 -3.28 -16.74
C ALA A 357 21.18 -4.06 -17.85
N GLU A 358 20.87 -3.80 -19.13
CA GLU A 358 21.55 -4.44 -20.27
C GLU A 358 23.05 -4.14 -20.30
N ILE A 359 23.45 -2.89 -20.06
CA ILE A 359 24.86 -2.48 -19.97
C ILE A 359 25.59 -3.26 -18.87
N LEU A 360 24.91 -3.54 -17.74
CA LEU A 360 25.49 -4.32 -16.65
C LEU A 360 25.58 -5.82 -17.00
N ILE A 361 24.56 -6.38 -17.64
CA ILE A 361 24.54 -7.78 -18.10
C ILE A 361 25.62 -8.04 -19.15
N GLU A 362 25.91 -7.08 -20.03
CA GLU A 362 26.99 -7.18 -21.02
C GLU A 362 28.38 -7.33 -20.40
N LYS A 363 28.61 -6.72 -19.23
CA LYS A 363 29.86 -6.92 -18.47
C LYS A 363 30.01 -8.37 -17.98
N ASN A 364 28.90 -9.08 -17.84
CA ASN A 364 28.80 -10.47 -17.43
C ASN A 364 29.70 -10.78 -16.23
N THR A 365 29.64 -9.97 -15.17
CA THR A 365 30.34 -10.27 -13.91
C THR A 365 29.32 -10.66 -12.85
N TYR A 366 29.73 -11.45 -11.84
CA TYR A 366 28.81 -11.87 -10.78
C TYR A 366 28.09 -10.68 -10.11
N PHE A 367 28.81 -9.59 -9.81
CA PHE A 367 28.24 -8.42 -9.16
C PHE A 367 27.44 -7.53 -10.13
N SER A 368 27.88 -7.42 -11.39
CA SER A 368 27.07 -6.73 -12.41
C SER A 368 25.74 -7.43 -12.67
N ASN A 369 25.68 -8.76 -12.46
CA ASN A 369 24.48 -9.60 -12.51
C ASN A 369 23.68 -9.63 -11.18
N LEU A 370 24.10 -8.89 -10.15
CA LEU A 370 23.31 -8.66 -8.95
C LEU A 370 22.82 -7.21 -8.86
N ASP A 371 23.65 -6.26 -9.28
CA ASP A 371 23.39 -4.82 -9.22
C ASP A 371 22.25 -4.39 -10.17
N GLU A 372 21.98 -5.14 -11.24
CA GLU A 372 20.89 -4.93 -12.20
C GLU A 372 19.52 -5.43 -11.72
N ILE A 373 19.47 -6.43 -10.83
CA ILE A 373 18.22 -7.03 -10.34
C ILE A 373 17.24 -5.97 -9.78
N PRO A 374 17.66 -4.99 -8.96
CA PRO A 374 16.78 -3.92 -8.49
C PRO A 374 16.21 -3.07 -9.63
N TYR A 375 17.01 -2.76 -10.66
CA TYR A 375 16.57 -1.97 -11.81
C TYR A 375 15.50 -2.73 -12.61
N LEU A 376 15.72 -4.02 -12.85
CA LEU A 376 14.76 -4.88 -13.56
C LEU A 376 13.45 -5.05 -12.80
N ASN A 377 13.51 -5.27 -11.48
CA ASN A 377 12.32 -5.35 -10.64
C ASN A 377 11.54 -4.04 -10.64
N ARG A 378 12.23 -2.90 -10.56
CA ARG A 378 11.58 -1.59 -10.60
C ARG A 378 10.93 -1.32 -11.96
N ALA A 379 11.59 -1.70 -13.06
CA ALA A 379 11.02 -1.58 -14.40
C ALA A 379 9.74 -2.42 -14.55
N ILE A 380 9.73 -3.67 -14.03
CA ILE A 380 8.54 -4.54 -14.04
C ILE A 380 7.41 -3.93 -13.22
N GLU A 381 7.70 -3.41 -12.03
CA GLU A 381 6.72 -2.82 -11.12
C GLU A 381 6.00 -1.63 -11.75
N ILE A 382 6.78 -0.66 -12.27
CA ILE A 382 6.26 0.54 -12.91
C ILE A 382 5.43 0.18 -14.16
N SER A 383 5.94 -0.73 -14.99
CA SER A 383 5.28 -1.16 -16.23
C SER A 383 3.96 -1.88 -15.96
N SER A 384 3.92 -2.74 -14.94
CA SER A 384 2.72 -3.53 -14.60
C SER A 384 1.62 -2.67 -14.03
N SER A 385 1.96 -1.72 -13.14
CA SER A 385 1.01 -0.78 -12.55
C SER A 385 0.31 0.07 -13.61
N TYR A 386 1.08 0.60 -14.58
CA TYR A 386 0.50 1.43 -15.63
C TYR A 386 -0.30 0.62 -16.67
N TYR A 387 0.17 -0.59 -17.02
CA TYR A 387 -0.59 -1.50 -17.89
C TYR A 387 -1.99 -1.78 -17.32
N GLU A 388 -2.11 -2.07 -16.02
CA GLU A 388 -3.40 -2.32 -15.38
C GLU A 388 -4.34 -1.11 -15.44
N LYS A 389 -3.80 0.12 -15.33
CA LYS A 389 -4.57 1.38 -15.45
C LYS A 389 -4.99 1.67 -16.90
N GLY A 390 -4.13 1.41 -17.88
CA GLY A 390 -4.37 1.72 -19.30
C GLY A 390 -5.44 0.86 -19.98
N LEU A 391 -5.77 -0.31 -19.44
CA LEU A 391 -6.70 -1.27 -20.04
C LEU A 391 -8.14 -0.74 -20.21
N TRP A 392 -8.55 0.27 -19.44
CA TRP A 392 -9.92 0.82 -19.43
C TRP A 392 -10.07 2.17 -20.14
N ILE A 393 -8.96 2.87 -20.43
CA ILE A 393 -8.97 4.25 -20.96
C ILE A 393 -9.44 4.29 -22.42
N ASN A 394 -9.35 3.17 -23.16
CA ASN A 394 -9.69 3.09 -24.60
C ASN A 394 -10.91 2.21 -24.91
N CYS A 395 -11.82 2.03 -23.97
CA CYS A 395 -13.02 1.21 -24.20
C CYS A 395 -14.03 1.98 -25.07
N ILE A 396 -14.30 1.48 -26.29
CA ILE A 396 -15.46 1.85 -27.11
C ILE A 396 -16.55 0.80 -26.83
N PRO A 397 -17.86 1.13 -26.87
CA PRO A 397 -18.90 0.12 -26.79
C PRO A 397 -18.69 -0.95 -27.87
N TYR A 398 -18.36 -2.17 -27.44
CA TYR A 398 -18.06 -3.33 -28.28
C TYR A 398 -19.32 -3.88 -28.96
N LYS A 399 -20.46 -3.78 -28.28
CA LYS A 399 -21.75 -4.28 -28.79
C LYS A 399 -22.91 -3.52 -28.15
N THR A 400 -23.92 -3.19 -28.96
CA THR A 400 -25.18 -2.62 -28.49
C THR A 400 -26.31 -3.63 -28.76
N LEU A 401 -27.03 -4.03 -27.72
CA LEU A 401 -28.24 -4.85 -27.85
C LEU A 401 -29.46 -3.92 -27.77
N ILE A 402 -30.43 -4.13 -28.67
CA ILE A 402 -31.68 -3.37 -28.69
C ILE A 402 -32.80 -4.30 -28.24
N LEU A 403 -33.42 -3.99 -27.10
CA LEU A 403 -34.59 -4.69 -26.57
C LEU A 403 -35.85 -3.88 -26.86
N LYS A 404 -36.83 -4.51 -27.52
CA LYS A 404 -38.16 -3.92 -27.72
C LYS A 404 -39.06 -4.31 -26.57
N ASN A 405 -39.71 -3.34 -25.92
CA ASN A 405 -40.70 -3.54 -24.85
C ASN A 405 -40.20 -4.19 -23.53
N PHE A 406 -38.93 -4.58 -23.43
CA PHE A 406 -38.32 -5.17 -22.23
C PHE A 406 -37.21 -4.27 -21.66
N GLU A 407 -37.27 -3.94 -20.37
CA GLU A 407 -36.27 -3.20 -19.61
C GLU A 407 -35.29 -4.16 -18.90
N PRO A 408 -33.97 -3.93 -18.95
CA PRO A 408 -33.02 -4.67 -18.13
C PRO A 408 -33.13 -4.26 -16.66
N VAL A 409 -33.16 -5.25 -15.78
CA VAL A 409 -33.37 -5.04 -14.34
C VAL A 409 -32.11 -5.36 -13.55
N ILE A 410 -31.51 -6.52 -13.79
CA ILE A 410 -30.36 -7.00 -12.99
C ILE A 410 -29.49 -7.98 -13.78
N PHE A 411 -28.18 -7.94 -13.53
CA PHE A 411 -27.24 -8.95 -14.00
C PHE A 411 -27.01 -10.00 -12.92
N SER A 412 -26.72 -11.25 -13.30
CA SER A 412 -26.17 -12.21 -12.37
C SER A 412 -24.81 -11.71 -11.83
N SER A 413 -24.42 -12.15 -10.64
CA SER A 413 -23.15 -11.79 -10.01
C SER A 413 -21.91 -12.16 -10.85
N ASP A 414 -22.02 -13.22 -11.65
CA ASP A 414 -21.01 -13.62 -12.63
C ASP A 414 -21.12 -12.87 -13.98
N GLY A 415 -22.11 -11.98 -14.09
CA GLY A 415 -22.48 -11.19 -15.26
C GLY A 415 -22.69 -12.00 -16.53
N LYS A 416 -22.99 -13.30 -16.43
CA LYS A 416 -23.32 -14.16 -17.58
C LYS A 416 -24.77 -14.00 -18.04
N PHE A 417 -25.65 -13.63 -17.13
CA PHE A 417 -27.08 -13.53 -17.39
C PHE A 417 -27.56 -12.11 -17.13
N LEU A 418 -28.46 -11.65 -17.99
CA LEU A 418 -29.20 -10.40 -17.82
C LEU A 418 -30.68 -10.71 -17.76
N VAL A 419 -31.32 -10.26 -16.69
CA VAL A 419 -32.77 -10.37 -16.52
C VAL A 419 -33.41 -9.07 -16.98
N CYS A 420 -34.38 -9.22 -17.89
CA CYS A 420 -35.17 -8.14 -18.44
C CYS A 420 -36.66 -8.35 -18.13
N ARG A 421 -37.38 -7.29 -17.81
CA ARG A 421 -38.81 -7.30 -17.51
C ARG A 421 -39.57 -6.54 -18.57
N SER A 422 -40.81 -6.92 -18.89
CA SER A 422 -41.62 -6.15 -19.83
C SER A 422 -42.16 -4.86 -19.21
N TYR A 423 -42.10 -3.74 -19.94
CA TYR A 423 -42.85 -2.51 -19.63
C TYR A 423 -44.24 -2.49 -20.28
N ASP A 424 -44.50 -3.38 -21.23
CA ASP A 424 -45.82 -3.57 -21.82
C ASP A 424 -46.74 -4.31 -20.84
N ARG A 425 -47.86 -3.67 -20.47
CA ARG A 425 -48.89 -4.24 -19.58
C ARG A 425 -49.48 -5.56 -20.08
N SER A 426 -49.47 -5.80 -21.38
CA SER A 426 -49.96 -7.06 -21.98
C SER A 426 -48.98 -8.22 -21.83
N LEU A 427 -47.71 -7.90 -21.58
CA LEU A 427 -46.59 -8.83 -21.41
C LEU A 427 -45.99 -8.73 -19.99
N SER A 428 -46.68 -8.08 -19.05
CA SER A 428 -46.15 -7.78 -17.71
C SER A 428 -45.81 -9.03 -16.90
N ASN A 429 -46.38 -10.18 -17.27
CA ASN A 429 -46.10 -11.48 -16.68
C ASN A 429 -44.82 -12.16 -17.18
N LEU A 430 -44.14 -11.54 -18.16
CA LEU A 430 -42.97 -12.11 -18.80
C LEU A 430 -41.68 -11.46 -18.28
N ILE A 431 -40.76 -12.32 -17.88
CA ILE A 431 -39.37 -11.97 -17.60
C ILE A 431 -38.50 -12.71 -18.61
N GLN A 432 -37.59 -11.99 -19.25
CA GLN A 432 -36.64 -12.55 -20.18
C GLN A 432 -35.24 -12.68 -19.56
N ILE A 433 -34.57 -13.77 -19.85
CA ILE A 433 -33.19 -14.02 -19.46
C ILE A 433 -32.35 -14.04 -20.73
N TRP A 434 -31.31 -13.23 -20.75
CA TRP A 434 -30.41 -13.03 -21.88
C TRP A 434 -28.99 -13.49 -21.51
N ASP A 435 -28.30 -14.10 -22.47
CA ASP A 435 -26.86 -14.39 -22.37
C ASP A 435 -26.09 -13.10 -22.67
N THR A 436 -25.21 -12.69 -21.77
CA THR A 436 -24.46 -11.44 -21.94
C THR A 436 -23.31 -11.56 -22.93
N ASN A 437 -22.84 -12.78 -23.22
CA ASN A 437 -21.69 -12.99 -24.12
C ASN A 437 -22.07 -12.74 -25.58
N ASP A 438 -23.19 -13.33 -26.01
CA ASP A 438 -23.66 -13.28 -27.40
C ASP A 438 -24.97 -12.49 -27.55
N GLY A 439 -25.56 -12.02 -26.46
CA GLY A 439 -26.77 -11.20 -26.47
C GLY A 439 -27.99 -11.95 -26.98
N ARG A 440 -28.00 -13.28 -26.91
CA ARG A 440 -29.17 -14.08 -27.30
C ARG A 440 -30.17 -14.14 -26.14
N LEU A 441 -31.46 -14.11 -26.48
CA LEU A 441 -32.51 -14.48 -25.55
C LEU A 441 -32.36 -15.97 -25.21
N LEU A 442 -32.08 -16.28 -23.96
CA LEU A 442 -32.01 -17.67 -23.49
C LEU A 442 -33.39 -18.20 -23.20
N LYS A 443 -34.18 -17.46 -22.40
CA LYS A 443 -35.43 -17.96 -21.82
C LYS A 443 -36.42 -16.82 -21.58
N THR A 444 -37.71 -17.13 -21.65
CA THR A 444 -38.80 -16.26 -21.16
C THR A 444 -39.53 -17.02 -20.07
N LEU A 445 -39.50 -16.49 -18.84
CA LEU A 445 -40.21 -17.00 -17.68
C LEU A 445 -41.59 -16.34 -17.63
N GLU A 446 -42.63 -17.16 -17.45
CA GLU A 446 -44.00 -16.70 -17.21
C GLU A 446 -44.36 -16.99 -15.76
N GLY A 447 -44.26 -15.97 -14.91
CA GLY A 447 -44.54 -16.08 -13.47
C GLY A 447 -46.01 -15.77 -13.15
N ASN A 448 -46.59 -16.49 -12.18
CA ASN A 448 -47.95 -16.20 -11.70
C ASN A 448 -47.99 -14.92 -10.86
N VAL A 449 -46.87 -14.58 -10.22
CA VAL A 449 -46.62 -13.38 -9.38
C VAL A 449 -46.86 -12.05 -10.11
N LEU A 450 -46.76 -12.04 -11.44
CA LEU A 450 -46.76 -10.83 -12.28
C LEU A 450 -48.08 -10.59 -13.05
N LYS A 451 -49.12 -11.40 -12.78
CA LYS A 451 -50.43 -11.33 -13.46
C LYS A 451 -51.29 -10.14 -13.01
N ASN A 452 -50.93 -9.45 -11.93
CA ASN A 452 -51.70 -8.32 -11.41
C ASN A 452 -51.37 -7.01 -12.14
N LYS A 453 -52.36 -6.47 -12.86
CA LYS A 453 -52.26 -5.34 -13.82
C LYS A 453 -51.91 -3.95 -13.24
N PHE A 454 -51.70 -3.80 -11.94
CA PHE A 454 -51.85 -2.49 -11.28
C PHE A 454 -50.57 -1.77 -10.86
N SER A 455 -49.38 -2.37 -10.94
CA SER A 455 -48.13 -1.64 -10.69
C SER A 455 -46.92 -2.36 -11.29
N ILE A 456 -46.54 -1.97 -12.52
CA ILE A 456 -45.34 -2.49 -13.21
C ILE A 456 -44.07 -2.04 -12.45
N ASP A 457 -44.14 -0.98 -11.65
CA ASP A 457 -42.97 -0.33 -11.06
C ASP A 457 -42.42 -1.04 -9.80
N ARG A 458 -43.05 -2.12 -9.30
CA ARG A 458 -42.77 -2.70 -7.97
C ARG A 458 -42.57 -4.23 -7.97
N HIS A 459 -41.63 -4.75 -8.76
CA HIS A 459 -41.24 -6.17 -8.67
C HIS A 459 -39.77 -6.28 -8.26
N PRO A 460 -39.47 -6.60 -6.99
CA PRO A 460 -38.10 -6.88 -6.62
C PRO A 460 -37.66 -8.18 -7.28
N ILE A 461 -36.49 -8.14 -7.91
CA ILE A 461 -35.87 -9.26 -8.60
C ILE A 461 -34.41 -9.33 -8.13
N THR A 462 -33.96 -10.51 -7.69
CA THR A 462 -32.58 -10.70 -7.22
C THR A 462 -32.03 -12.07 -7.62
N PHE A 463 -30.74 -12.12 -7.94
CA PHE A 463 -30.00 -13.37 -8.15
C PHE A 463 -29.37 -13.85 -6.85
N SER A 464 -29.18 -15.16 -6.69
CA SER A 464 -28.20 -15.66 -5.74
C SER A 464 -26.78 -15.21 -6.13
N PRO A 465 -25.87 -15.01 -5.16
CA PRO A 465 -24.48 -14.65 -5.43
C PRO A 465 -23.71 -15.63 -6.32
N ASP A 466 -24.20 -16.86 -6.50
CA ASP A 466 -23.63 -17.85 -7.41
C ASP A 466 -24.32 -17.88 -8.81
N GLY A 467 -25.32 -17.00 -9.02
CA GLY A 467 -26.05 -16.83 -10.28
C GLY A 467 -27.03 -17.95 -10.63
N LYS A 468 -27.18 -18.98 -9.78
CA LYS A 468 -27.99 -20.17 -10.09
C LYS A 468 -29.49 -19.98 -9.86
N PHE A 469 -29.85 -19.15 -8.90
CA PHE A 469 -31.23 -18.97 -8.47
C PHE A 469 -31.68 -17.52 -8.69
N LEU A 470 -32.95 -17.36 -9.03
CA LEU A 470 -33.60 -16.06 -9.22
C LEU A 470 -34.84 -15.99 -8.33
N ALA A 471 -34.91 -14.98 -7.47
CA ALA A 471 -36.10 -14.70 -6.69
C ALA A 471 -36.86 -13.50 -7.28
N ILE A 472 -38.16 -13.65 -7.44
CA ILE A 472 -39.07 -12.65 -8.02
C ILE A 472 -40.22 -12.43 -7.04
N GLY A 473 -40.38 -11.20 -6.57
CA GLY A 473 -41.50 -10.81 -5.70
C GLY A 473 -42.60 -10.07 -6.47
N GLY A 474 -43.85 -10.18 -5.99
CA GLY A 474 -44.94 -9.40 -6.55
C GLY A 474 -46.14 -9.25 -5.63
N GLU A 475 -46.95 -8.26 -5.98
CA GLU A 475 -48.02 -7.73 -5.15
C GLU A 475 -49.31 -8.55 -5.29
N GLY A 476 -49.82 -9.00 -4.14
CA GLY A 476 -50.97 -9.87 -3.99
C GLY A 476 -52.34 -9.21 -3.88
N ARG A 477 -52.59 -8.02 -4.45
CA ARG A 477 -53.76 -7.20 -4.10
C ARG A 477 -55.14 -7.82 -4.38
N SER A 478 -55.24 -8.76 -5.30
CA SER A 478 -56.53 -9.34 -5.71
C SER A 478 -57.08 -10.39 -4.72
N ASN A 479 -56.19 -11.07 -3.98
CA ASN A 479 -56.53 -12.19 -3.09
C ASN A 479 -55.95 -12.06 -1.66
N GLY A 480 -55.27 -10.94 -1.36
CA GLY A 480 -54.65 -10.68 -0.04
C GLY A 480 -53.46 -11.58 0.29
N LYS A 481 -52.74 -12.08 -0.71
CA LYS A 481 -51.56 -12.93 -0.53
C LYS A 481 -50.40 -12.45 -1.41
N ASP A 482 -49.28 -12.01 -0.85
CA ASP A 482 -48.10 -11.77 -1.68
C ASP A 482 -47.43 -13.09 -2.04
N LEU A 483 -46.76 -13.04 -3.18
CA LEU A 483 -46.17 -14.19 -3.83
C LEU A 483 -44.71 -13.87 -4.10
N ILE A 484 -43.82 -14.76 -3.65
CA ILE A 484 -42.41 -14.78 -4.07
C ILE A 484 -42.15 -16.10 -4.77
N GLU A 485 -41.70 -16.02 -6.02
CA GLU A 485 -41.28 -17.19 -6.79
C GLU A 485 -39.76 -17.30 -6.80
N ILE A 486 -39.25 -18.51 -6.55
CA ILE A 486 -37.83 -18.85 -6.64
C ILE A 486 -37.65 -19.82 -7.81
N TRP A 487 -36.80 -19.42 -8.74
CA TRP A 487 -36.53 -20.12 -9.98
C TRP A 487 -35.10 -20.65 -10.02
N ASP A 488 -34.95 -21.89 -10.49
CA ASP A 488 -33.67 -22.45 -10.91
C ASP A 488 -33.39 -22.01 -12.35
N ILE A 489 -32.34 -21.21 -12.54
CA ILE A 489 -32.00 -20.67 -13.86
C ILE A 489 -31.38 -21.73 -14.76
N ILE A 490 -30.63 -22.68 -14.18
CA ILE A 490 -29.96 -23.74 -14.92
C ILE A 490 -31.02 -24.73 -15.40
N ASP A 491 -31.79 -25.29 -14.45
CA ASP A 491 -32.78 -26.34 -14.71
C ASP A 491 -34.10 -25.81 -15.31
N ASN A 492 -34.25 -24.49 -15.40
CA ASN A 492 -35.46 -23.82 -15.89
C ASN A 492 -36.75 -24.24 -15.17
N ARG A 493 -36.70 -24.35 -13.85
CA ARG A 493 -37.85 -24.80 -13.06
C ARG A 493 -38.16 -23.79 -11.98
N LEU A 494 -39.45 -23.55 -11.80
CA LEU A 494 -39.96 -22.96 -10.58
C LEU A 494 -39.68 -23.95 -9.45
N ILE A 495 -38.75 -23.59 -8.56
CA ILE A 495 -38.40 -24.40 -7.39
C ILE A 495 -39.54 -24.31 -6.38
N ARG A 496 -40.01 -23.07 -6.13
CA ARG A 496 -40.98 -22.80 -5.08
C ARG A 496 -41.73 -21.48 -5.31
N THR A 497 -43.01 -21.48 -4.95
CA THR A 497 -43.79 -20.26 -4.70
C THR A 497 -44.03 -20.16 -3.21
N LEU A 498 -43.63 -19.04 -2.61
CA LEU A 498 -43.90 -18.68 -1.23
C LEU A 498 -45.18 -17.82 -1.21
N GLU A 499 -46.24 -18.32 -0.55
CA GLU A 499 -47.50 -17.58 -0.37
C GLU A 499 -47.72 -17.25 1.12
N GLY A 500 -47.91 -15.98 1.46
CA GLY A 500 -48.22 -15.53 2.83
C GLY A 500 -49.52 -14.74 2.92
N LYS A 501 -50.23 -14.81 4.06
CA LYS A 501 -51.44 -14.00 4.34
C LYS A 501 -51.15 -12.62 4.95
N GLU A 502 -49.92 -12.41 5.42
CA GLU A 502 -49.46 -11.19 6.11
C GLU A 502 -48.11 -10.72 5.58
N THR A 503 -47.88 -10.95 4.29
CA THR A 503 -46.71 -10.38 3.63
C THR A 503 -46.95 -8.89 3.40
N ASN A 504 -45.89 -8.13 3.67
CA ASN A 504 -45.71 -6.76 3.26
C ASN A 504 -45.33 -6.79 1.79
N SER A 505 -45.74 -5.80 0.99
CA SER A 505 -45.28 -5.67 -0.40
C SER A 505 -43.75 -5.61 -0.38
N PRO A 506 -43.02 -6.66 -0.79
CA PRO A 506 -41.57 -6.66 -0.66
C PRO A 506 -41.02 -5.61 -1.63
N ILE A 507 -40.18 -4.72 -1.11
CA ILE A 507 -39.47 -3.70 -1.89
C ILE A 507 -38.08 -4.20 -2.27
N SER A 508 -37.47 -5.04 -1.43
CA SER A 508 -36.12 -5.56 -1.67
C SER A 508 -36.00 -7.05 -1.28
N LEU A 509 -35.18 -7.78 -2.03
CA LEU A 509 -34.90 -9.21 -1.86
C LEU A 509 -33.38 -9.46 -1.88
N ALA A 510 -32.89 -10.33 -1.01
CA ALA A 510 -31.52 -10.85 -1.07
C ALA A 510 -31.51 -12.37 -0.82
N LEU A 511 -30.92 -13.14 -1.74
CA LEU A 511 -30.88 -14.61 -1.68
C LEU A 511 -29.48 -15.09 -1.29
N SER A 512 -29.38 -16.11 -0.45
CA SER A 512 -28.08 -16.68 -0.06
C SER A 512 -27.41 -17.44 -1.21
N PRO A 513 -26.07 -17.59 -1.19
CA PRO A 513 -25.33 -18.30 -2.24
C PRO A 513 -25.76 -19.76 -2.41
N ASP A 514 -26.20 -20.40 -1.32
CA ASP A 514 -26.67 -21.78 -1.34
C ASP A 514 -28.17 -21.92 -1.63
N GLY A 515 -28.86 -20.80 -1.90
CA GLY A 515 -30.30 -20.75 -2.15
C GLY A 515 -31.16 -21.17 -0.96
N LYS A 516 -30.58 -21.35 0.23
CA LYS A 516 -31.30 -21.79 1.43
C LYS A 516 -31.96 -20.66 2.18
N PHE A 517 -31.46 -19.43 2.09
CA PHE A 517 -32.00 -18.30 2.82
C PHE A 517 -32.42 -17.17 1.89
N LEU A 518 -33.59 -16.58 2.15
CA LEU A 518 -34.09 -15.38 1.48
C LEU A 518 -34.35 -14.29 2.52
N VAL A 519 -33.77 -13.12 2.32
CA VAL A 519 -34.08 -11.91 3.10
C VAL A 519 -35.04 -11.06 2.29
N THR A 520 -36.08 -10.55 2.93
CA THR A 520 -37.04 -9.63 2.32
C THR A 520 -37.18 -8.39 3.17
N ALA A 521 -37.37 -7.23 2.55
CA ALA A 521 -37.75 -6.02 3.26
C ALA A 521 -38.86 -5.25 2.54
N GLY A 522 -39.81 -4.73 3.31
CA GLY A 522 -40.94 -3.94 2.79
C GLY A 522 -41.91 -3.46 3.87
N PHE A 523 -42.93 -2.71 3.47
CA PHE A 523 -43.91 -2.08 4.35
C PHE A 523 -45.25 -2.83 4.42
N SER A 524 -45.94 -2.73 5.55
CA SER A 524 -47.27 -3.31 5.72
C SER A 524 -48.36 -2.38 5.23
N TYR A 525 -49.27 -2.90 4.39
CA TYR A 525 -50.41 -2.13 3.86
C TYR A 525 -51.37 -1.60 4.93
N TYR A 526 -51.33 -2.16 6.15
CA TYR A 526 -52.15 -1.74 7.28
C TYR A 526 -51.45 -0.75 8.22
N GLY A 527 -50.34 -0.14 7.77
CA GLY A 527 -49.74 1.03 8.41
C GLY A 527 -49.18 0.79 9.80
N LYS A 528 -48.66 -0.41 10.09
CA LYS A 528 -48.17 -0.72 11.43
C LYS A 528 -46.67 -0.99 11.57
N TYR A 529 -45.98 -1.62 10.60
CA TYR A 529 -44.53 -1.84 10.70
C TYR A 529 -43.89 -2.05 9.31
N ASP A 530 -42.70 -1.48 9.11
CA ASP A 530 -41.75 -1.92 8.11
C ASP A 530 -40.97 -3.13 8.66
N LEU A 531 -40.86 -4.21 7.90
CA LEU A 531 -40.34 -5.49 8.40
C LEU A 531 -39.24 -6.03 7.48
N ILE A 532 -38.09 -6.35 8.08
CA ILE A 532 -37.05 -7.19 7.47
C ILE A 532 -37.28 -8.63 7.96
N GLN A 533 -37.40 -9.58 7.04
CA GLN A 533 -37.67 -10.98 7.33
C GLN A 533 -36.63 -11.86 6.66
N ILE A 534 -36.21 -12.92 7.35
CA ILE A 534 -35.29 -13.94 6.83
C ILE A 534 -36.02 -15.27 6.79
N PHE A 535 -35.97 -15.94 5.65
CA PHE A 535 -36.69 -17.18 5.37
C PHE A 535 -35.73 -18.31 5.04
N ASP A 536 -35.99 -19.50 5.56
CA ASP A 536 -35.43 -20.74 5.02
C ASP A 536 -36.29 -21.21 3.85
N VAL A 537 -35.71 -21.30 2.66
CA VAL A 537 -36.35 -21.70 1.40
C VAL A 537 -36.85 -23.15 1.43
N ASN A 538 -36.30 -24.00 2.31
CA ASN A 538 -36.67 -25.41 2.43
C ASN A 538 -37.78 -25.68 3.47
N ASP A 539 -38.11 -24.72 4.34
CA ASP A 539 -39.17 -24.90 5.34
C ASP A 539 -40.56 -24.72 4.71
N SER A 540 -41.35 -25.80 4.70
CA SER A 540 -42.71 -25.81 4.17
C SER A 540 -43.75 -25.12 5.08
N SER A 541 -43.38 -24.79 6.32
CA SER A 541 -44.28 -24.17 7.29
C SER A 541 -43.84 -22.74 7.62
N TRP A 542 -44.55 -21.77 7.06
CA TRP A 542 -44.44 -20.32 7.30
C TRP A 542 -44.46 -19.86 8.78
N ARG A 543 -44.66 -20.76 9.77
CA ARG A 543 -44.86 -20.42 11.19
C ARG A 543 -43.67 -20.61 12.12
N ASN A 544 -42.70 -21.47 11.80
CA ASN A 544 -41.70 -21.91 12.81
C ASN A 544 -40.33 -21.22 12.72
N THR A 545 -39.94 -20.71 11.55
CA THR A 545 -38.64 -20.04 11.39
C THR A 545 -38.75 -18.51 11.51
N SER A 546 -39.93 -17.93 11.25
CA SER A 546 -40.19 -16.49 11.42
C SER A 546 -40.04 -16.03 12.87
N TYR A 547 -40.42 -16.87 13.85
CA TYR A 547 -40.51 -16.50 15.27
C TYR A 547 -39.17 -16.30 16.00
N LYS A 548 -38.05 -16.83 15.48
CA LYS A 548 -36.74 -16.77 16.19
C LYS A 548 -35.95 -15.50 15.87
N ILE A 549 -36.00 -15.05 14.62
CA ILE A 549 -35.36 -13.80 14.16
C ILE A 549 -36.31 -12.61 14.34
N GLU A 550 -37.64 -12.77 14.15
CA GLU A 550 -38.61 -11.71 14.49
C GLU A 550 -38.46 -11.26 15.94
N ARG A 551 -38.25 -12.18 16.89
CA ARG A 551 -38.15 -11.82 18.31
C ARG A 551 -36.80 -11.17 18.64
N PHE A 552 -35.71 -11.64 18.02
CA PHE A 552 -34.37 -11.07 18.20
C PHE A 552 -34.23 -9.67 17.57
N LEU A 553 -34.84 -9.44 16.40
CA LEU A 553 -34.93 -8.13 15.76
C LEU A 553 -36.01 -7.25 16.43
N ARG A 554 -37.19 -7.76 16.82
CA ARG A 554 -38.22 -6.99 17.55
C ARG A 554 -37.76 -6.50 18.92
N ASP A 555 -37.03 -7.32 19.67
CA ASP A 555 -36.65 -6.96 21.04
C ASP A 555 -35.43 -6.01 21.07
N ASN A 556 -34.63 -5.94 20.00
CA ASN A 556 -33.48 -5.03 19.87
C ASN A 556 -33.71 -3.80 18.94
N ILE A 557 -34.71 -3.83 18.05
CA ILE A 557 -35.08 -2.72 17.13
C ILE A 557 -36.36 -2.01 17.60
N LYS A 558 -36.70 -2.12 18.90
CA LYS A 558 -37.95 -1.59 19.49
C LYS A 558 -38.05 -0.06 19.60
N GLY A 559 -37.10 0.68 19.02
CA GLY A 559 -37.05 2.14 19.11
C GLY A 559 -37.53 2.91 17.87
N TRP A 560 -37.66 2.28 16.70
CA TRP A 560 -37.72 3.03 15.44
C TRP A 560 -38.94 2.59 14.62
N ILE A 561 -40.09 3.04 15.10
CA ILE A 561 -41.36 3.09 14.36
C ILE A 561 -41.32 4.38 13.55
N ILE A 562 -41.36 4.34 12.22
CA ILE A 562 -41.47 5.58 11.42
C ILE A 562 -42.51 5.43 10.31
N ASP A 563 -43.38 6.43 10.27
CA ASP A 563 -44.38 6.73 9.25
C ASP A 563 -43.66 7.52 8.14
N ASN A 564 -43.43 6.93 6.96
CA ASN A 564 -42.82 7.67 5.84
C ASN A 564 -43.60 7.53 4.53
N ARG A 565 -43.94 8.70 3.96
CA ARG A 565 -44.82 8.93 2.80
C ARG A 565 -44.05 9.23 1.50
N TYR A 566 -42.74 8.97 1.45
CA TYR A 566 -41.93 9.15 0.24
C TYR A 566 -41.42 7.80 -0.29
N MET A 567 -41.80 7.54 -1.53
CA MET A 567 -41.63 6.28 -2.26
C MET A 567 -40.18 6.12 -2.76
N ILE A 568 -39.37 5.35 -2.03
CA ILE A 568 -38.06 4.87 -2.52
C ILE A 568 -38.26 3.44 -3.04
N GLU A 569 -37.85 3.17 -4.29
CA GLU A 569 -38.10 1.89 -4.98
C GLU A 569 -37.17 0.74 -4.54
N ASN A 570 -36.12 0.98 -3.73
CA ASN A 570 -35.22 -0.06 -3.22
C ASN A 570 -34.78 0.26 -1.78
N TRP A 571 -34.98 -0.69 -0.86
CA TRP A 571 -34.32 -0.69 0.45
C TRP A 571 -32.88 -1.21 0.28
N PRO A 572 -31.84 -0.52 0.78
CA PRO A 572 -30.45 -0.92 0.59
C PRO A 572 -30.10 -2.07 1.54
N ILE A 573 -30.35 -3.29 1.07
CA ILE A 573 -30.00 -4.53 1.75
C ILE A 573 -29.13 -5.35 0.82
N ALA A 574 -28.01 -5.85 1.34
CA ALA A 574 -27.10 -6.72 0.60
C ALA A 574 -26.62 -7.88 1.47
N LEU A 575 -26.54 -9.07 0.90
CA LEU A 575 -25.84 -10.21 1.50
C LEU A 575 -24.42 -10.31 0.94
N SER A 576 -23.46 -10.67 1.79
CA SER A 576 -22.10 -10.97 1.31
C SER A 576 -22.11 -12.21 0.41
N PRO A 577 -21.19 -12.29 -0.58
CA PRO A 577 -21.06 -13.46 -1.45
C PRO A 577 -20.80 -14.79 -0.71
N ASP A 578 -20.25 -14.75 0.50
CA ASP A 578 -20.10 -15.93 1.36
C ASP A 578 -21.33 -16.26 2.22
N GLY A 579 -22.37 -15.40 2.15
CA GLY A 579 -23.64 -15.57 2.83
C GLY A 579 -23.60 -15.38 4.34
N LYS A 580 -22.52 -14.84 4.91
CA LYS A 580 -22.39 -14.66 6.36
C LYS A 580 -22.81 -13.29 6.87
N LEU A 581 -22.64 -12.27 6.04
CA LEU A 581 -22.88 -10.88 6.42
C LEU A 581 -24.12 -10.34 5.71
N LEU A 582 -24.92 -9.58 6.44
CA LEU A 582 -26.07 -8.84 5.96
C LEU A 582 -25.82 -7.35 6.24
N ALA A 583 -25.80 -6.55 5.18
CA ALA A 583 -25.73 -5.11 5.27
C ALA A 583 -27.14 -4.51 5.13
N ILE A 584 -27.44 -3.55 6.00
CA ILE A 584 -28.72 -2.84 6.04
C ILE A 584 -28.42 -1.34 6.16
N GLY A 585 -29.00 -0.54 5.28
CA GLY A 585 -28.97 0.93 5.38
C GLY A 585 -30.38 1.53 5.34
N GLY A 586 -30.54 2.75 5.82
CA GLY A 586 -31.79 3.48 5.66
C GLY A 586 -31.92 4.76 6.49
N GLU A 587 -32.89 5.60 6.12
CA GLU A 587 -33.31 6.78 6.90
C GLU A 587 -33.77 6.37 8.31
N SER A 588 -34.39 5.19 8.41
CA SER A 588 -34.92 4.60 9.64
C SER A 588 -33.89 4.06 10.62
N SER A 589 -32.63 3.88 10.22
CA SER A 589 -31.52 3.57 11.13
C SER A 589 -30.86 4.85 11.66
N GLY A 590 -31.46 6.02 11.45
CA GLY A 590 -30.84 7.31 11.75
C GLY A 590 -29.70 7.61 10.78
N ASN A 591 -29.85 7.21 9.51
CA ASN A 591 -28.83 7.36 8.46
C ASN A 591 -27.54 6.57 8.74
N LEU A 592 -27.66 5.37 9.32
CA LEU A 592 -26.54 4.50 9.65
C LEU A 592 -26.53 3.26 8.75
N ILE A 593 -25.34 2.77 8.41
CA ILE A 593 -25.14 1.44 7.85
C ILE A 593 -24.92 0.47 9.00
N GLU A 594 -25.72 -0.59 9.06
CA GLU A 594 -25.55 -1.67 10.01
C GLU A 594 -25.12 -2.95 9.31
N ILE A 595 -24.07 -3.60 9.84
CA ILE A 595 -23.63 -4.90 9.38
C ILE A 595 -23.94 -5.95 10.44
N TRP A 596 -24.55 -7.04 9.99
CA TRP A 596 -25.01 -8.15 10.79
C TRP A 596 -24.35 -9.44 10.34
N ASP A 597 -23.82 -10.21 11.28
CA ASP A 597 -23.56 -11.63 11.08
C ASP A 597 -24.88 -12.38 11.23
N ILE A 598 -25.25 -13.19 10.24
CA ILE A 598 -26.54 -13.92 10.23
C ILE A 598 -26.69 -14.83 11.45
N ASN A 599 -25.60 -15.38 11.97
CA ASN A 599 -25.61 -16.29 13.12
C ASN A 599 -25.40 -15.57 14.45
N ASN A 600 -24.57 -14.52 14.44
CA ASN A 600 -24.05 -13.90 15.66
C ASN A 600 -24.67 -12.53 16.00
N GLY A 601 -25.47 -11.96 15.10
CA GLY A 601 -26.15 -10.67 15.30
C GLY A 601 -25.33 -9.48 14.80
N ARG A 602 -25.62 -8.27 15.31
CA ARG A 602 -24.99 -7.02 14.86
C ARG A 602 -23.48 -7.06 15.13
N LEU A 603 -22.68 -6.85 14.08
CA LEU A 603 -21.22 -6.76 14.17
C LEU A 603 -20.77 -5.32 14.43
N TRP A 604 -21.21 -4.39 13.58
CA TRP A 604 -20.82 -2.99 13.67
C TRP A 604 -21.86 -2.08 12.99
N SER A 605 -21.75 -0.79 13.25
CA SER A 605 -22.50 0.26 12.55
C SER A 605 -21.63 1.46 12.27
N SER A 606 -21.86 2.14 11.15
CA SER A 606 -21.18 3.41 10.84
C SER A 606 -21.61 4.52 11.82
N GLU A 607 -20.71 5.43 12.18
CA GLU A 607 -21.06 6.66 12.91
C GLU A 607 -21.22 7.82 11.92
N GLY A 608 -22.43 8.38 11.80
CA GLY A 608 -22.69 9.64 11.10
C GLY A 608 -23.35 9.55 9.72
N ASN A 609 -24.54 10.17 9.62
CA ASN A 609 -25.11 10.90 8.47
C ASN A 609 -24.64 10.49 7.06
N VAL A 610 -25.38 9.55 6.53
CA VAL A 610 -25.46 9.24 5.11
C VAL A 610 -26.86 9.81 4.68
N SER A 611 -27.06 10.40 3.50
CA SER A 611 -28.37 10.99 3.08
C SER A 611 -29.32 10.06 2.30
N ASP A 612 -30.57 10.47 2.08
CA ASP A 612 -31.52 9.85 1.14
C ASP A 612 -30.85 9.43 -0.20
N ASN A 613 -31.02 8.17 -0.61
CA ASN A 613 -30.41 7.46 -1.76
C ASN A 613 -29.08 6.71 -1.53
N PHE A 614 -29.08 5.72 -0.63
CA PHE A 614 -27.93 4.82 -0.40
C PHE A 614 -27.84 3.66 -1.41
N LEU A 615 -26.62 3.34 -1.82
CA LEU A 615 -26.26 2.06 -2.40
C LEU A 615 -25.31 1.31 -1.47
N ILE A 616 -25.46 -0.01 -1.42
CA ILE A 616 -24.59 -0.89 -0.64
C ILE A 616 -24.21 -2.09 -1.52
N ALA A 617 -22.91 -2.38 -1.60
CA ALA A 617 -22.41 -3.57 -2.29
C ALA A 617 -21.22 -4.20 -1.55
N PHE A 618 -21.21 -5.53 -1.49
CA PHE A 618 -20.04 -6.29 -1.05
C PHE A 618 -19.12 -6.59 -2.24
N SER A 619 -17.82 -6.58 -1.97
CA SER A 619 -16.81 -7.14 -2.87
C SER A 619 -17.00 -8.64 -3.06
N PRO A 620 -16.56 -9.22 -4.21
CA PRO A 620 -16.70 -10.64 -4.49
C PRO A 620 -16.06 -11.57 -3.44
N ASP A 621 -14.99 -11.10 -2.78
CA ASP A 621 -14.31 -11.86 -1.72
C ASP A 621 -14.91 -11.65 -0.32
N SER A 622 -16.03 -10.91 -0.23
CA SER A 622 -16.77 -10.58 1.00
C SER A 622 -16.00 -9.75 2.03
N LYS A 623 -14.80 -9.23 1.71
CA LYS A 623 -13.98 -8.49 2.69
C LYS A 623 -14.23 -7.00 2.71
N LEU A 624 -14.62 -6.43 1.58
CA LEU A 624 -14.91 -5.01 1.43
C LEU A 624 -16.41 -4.78 1.28
N LEU A 625 -16.87 -3.68 1.85
CA LEU A 625 -18.20 -3.11 1.67
C LEU A 625 -18.05 -1.71 1.07
N VAL A 626 -18.82 -1.39 0.04
CA VAL A 626 -18.90 -0.03 -0.49
C VAL A 626 -20.28 0.56 -0.21
N THR A 627 -20.29 1.81 0.21
CA THR A 627 -21.50 2.58 0.50
C THR A 627 -21.45 3.93 -0.19
N SER A 628 -22.58 4.43 -0.68
CA SER A 628 -22.72 5.78 -1.23
C SER A 628 -23.62 6.66 -0.36
N GLY A 629 -23.34 7.97 -0.25
CA GLY A 629 -24.16 8.92 0.51
C GLY A 629 -23.83 10.38 0.22
N ILE A 630 -24.64 11.34 0.67
CA ILE A 630 -24.33 12.79 0.59
C ILE A 630 -23.82 13.31 1.94
N ASN A 631 -22.86 14.23 1.93
CA ASN A 631 -22.37 14.93 3.13
C ASN A 631 -23.42 15.90 3.74
N HIS A 632 -23.20 16.37 4.98
CA HIS A 632 -24.19 17.18 5.73
C HIS A 632 -24.53 18.53 5.09
N SER A 633 -23.69 19.03 4.19
CA SER A 633 -23.91 20.26 3.43
C SER A 633 -24.78 20.05 2.18
N GLY A 634 -25.12 18.80 1.84
CA GLY A 634 -25.92 18.48 0.66
C GLY A 634 -25.18 18.68 -0.67
N THR A 635 -23.84 18.78 -0.64
CA THR A 635 -23.03 19.23 -1.78
C THR A 635 -22.21 18.14 -2.45
N HIS A 636 -21.85 17.04 -1.77
CA HIS A 636 -20.97 16.01 -2.35
C HIS A 636 -21.43 14.59 -2.08
N ASP A 637 -21.38 13.75 -3.12
CA ASP A 637 -21.55 12.30 -3.03
C ASP A 637 -20.25 11.67 -2.51
N LEU A 638 -20.32 11.05 -1.34
CA LEU A 638 -19.27 10.29 -0.69
C LEU A 638 -19.44 8.80 -1.03
N ILE A 639 -18.42 8.20 -1.64
CA ILE A 639 -18.33 6.75 -1.78
C ILE A 639 -17.31 6.25 -0.77
N GLN A 640 -17.75 5.44 0.19
CA GLN A 640 -16.90 4.94 1.27
C GLN A 640 -16.66 3.44 1.11
N ILE A 641 -15.42 3.04 1.30
CA ILE A 641 -14.97 1.64 1.29
C ILE A 641 -14.61 1.24 2.71
N TRP A 642 -15.27 0.21 3.20
CA TRP A 642 -15.14 -0.29 4.55
C TRP A 642 -14.61 -1.72 4.54
N ASP A 643 -13.87 -2.07 5.58
CA ASP A 643 -13.66 -3.47 5.94
C ASP A 643 -14.99 -4.03 6.46
N ALA A 644 -15.53 -5.02 5.75
CA ALA A 644 -16.83 -5.62 6.03
C ALA A 644 -16.90 -6.28 7.42
N ASN A 645 -15.77 -6.79 7.94
CA ASN A 645 -15.77 -7.59 9.16
C ASN A 645 -15.69 -6.72 10.42
N ASN A 646 -14.99 -5.59 10.35
CA ASN A 646 -14.70 -4.77 11.54
C ASN A 646 -15.20 -3.32 11.43
N GLY A 647 -15.75 -2.90 10.28
CA GLY A 647 -16.29 -1.56 10.09
C GLY A 647 -15.25 -0.46 9.98
N ARG A 648 -13.97 -0.79 9.81
CA ARG A 648 -12.93 0.21 9.58
C ARG A 648 -13.12 0.84 8.21
N LEU A 649 -13.23 2.17 8.17
CA LEU A 649 -13.15 2.93 6.93
C LEU A 649 -11.74 2.77 6.34
N ILE A 650 -11.65 2.14 5.18
CA ILE A 650 -10.40 1.92 4.45
C ILE A 650 -10.10 3.14 3.58
N ARG A 651 -11.12 3.66 2.89
CA ARG A 651 -10.96 4.75 1.93
C ARG A 651 -12.28 5.46 1.66
N THR A 652 -12.20 6.75 1.37
CA THR A 652 -13.28 7.52 0.74
C THR A 652 -12.86 7.87 -0.68
N LEU A 653 -13.71 7.53 -1.66
CA LEU A 653 -13.58 7.98 -3.05
C LEU A 653 -14.44 9.26 -3.18
N VAL A 654 -13.75 10.39 -3.40
CA VAL A 654 -14.21 11.78 -3.69
C VAL A 654 -14.23 12.80 -2.53
N GLU A 655 -13.35 13.80 -2.67
CA GLU A 655 -13.52 15.23 -2.34
C GLU A 655 -12.72 16.00 -3.41
N ILE A 656 -13.37 16.48 -4.49
CA ILE A 656 -12.99 17.56 -5.45
C ILE A 656 -13.91 17.42 -6.68
N GLY A 657 -14.72 18.45 -6.96
CA GLY A 657 -15.45 18.63 -8.22
C GLY A 657 -16.97 18.53 -8.09
N ASP A 658 -17.66 19.57 -8.57
CA ASP A 658 -19.11 19.86 -8.56
C ASP A 658 -20.04 18.80 -9.22
N SER A 659 -19.61 17.54 -9.40
CA SER A 659 -20.44 16.52 -10.05
C SER A 659 -21.35 15.86 -9.00
N SER A 660 -22.56 16.38 -8.89
CA SER A 660 -23.63 15.76 -8.11
C SER A 660 -24.29 14.67 -8.97
N LEU A 661 -24.22 13.42 -8.53
CA LEU A 661 -24.97 12.28 -9.06
C LEU A 661 -26.31 12.22 -8.32
N LYS A 662 -27.28 13.08 -8.68
CA LYS A 662 -28.65 12.90 -8.17
C LYS A 662 -29.42 11.92 -9.05
N ASP A 663 -30.12 11.03 -8.34
CA ASP A 663 -31.10 10.04 -8.82
C ASP A 663 -30.53 8.79 -9.53
N LYS A 664 -30.96 7.62 -9.01
CA LYS A 664 -30.90 6.27 -9.59
C LYS A 664 -29.51 5.84 -10.08
N VAL A 665 -28.60 5.71 -9.12
CA VAL A 665 -27.22 5.25 -9.30
C VAL A 665 -27.13 3.71 -9.20
N SER A 666 -26.22 3.08 -9.94
CA SER A 666 -25.89 1.65 -9.82
C SER A 666 -24.41 1.48 -9.47
N ILE A 667 -24.10 0.55 -8.56
CA ILE A 667 -22.74 0.25 -8.10
C ILE A 667 -22.42 -1.23 -8.29
N THR A 668 -21.22 -1.53 -8.78
CA THR A 668 -20.80 -2.91 -9.01
C THR A 668 -19.28 -3.06 -8.89
N PHE A 669 -18.86 -4.18 -8.30
CA PHE A 669 -17.46 -4.60 -8.28
C PHE A 669 -17.14 -5.44 -9.52
N SER A 670 -15.91 -5.35 -10.01
CA SER A 670 -15.39 -6.36 -10.94
C SER A 670 -15.31 -7.72 -10.27
N SER A 671 -15.43 -8.80 -11.05
CA SER A 671 -15.36 -10.18 -10.55
C SER A 671 -14.04 -10.49 -9.82
N ASP A 672 -12.95 -9.80 -10.19
CA ASP A 672 -11.64 -9.87 -9.54
C ASP A 672 -11.49 -8.95 -8.31
N GLY A 673 -12.50 -8.13 -8.02
CA GLY A 673 -12.52 -7.19 -6.89
C GLY A 673 -11.59 -5.98 -7.02
N LYS A 674 -10.92 -5.80 -8.17
CA LYS A 674 -9.94 -4.72 -8.38
C LYS A 674 -10.56 -3.38 -8.76
N PHE A 675 -11.69 -3.40 -9.46
CA PHE A 675 -12.35 -2.24 -10.02
C PHE A 675 -13.74 -2.04 -9.41
N LEU A 676 -14.13 -0.78 -9.26
CA LEU A 676 -15.48 -0.37 -8.88
C LEU A 676 -16.06 0.46 -10.02
N ALA A 677 -17.25 0.13 -10.49
CA ALA A 677 -17.98 0.95 -11.46
C ALA A 677 -19.23 1.53 -10.82
N ILE A 678 -19.45 2.82 -11.07
CA ILE A 678 -20.64 3.54 -10.62
C ILE A 678 -21.21 4.28 -11.82
N GLY A 679 -22.48 4.03 -12.12
CA GLY A 679 -23.23 4.73 -13.15
C GLY A 679 -24.25 5.68 -12.53
N GLY A 680 -24.29 6.93 -12.99
CA GLY A 680 -25.26 7.93 -12.53
C GLY A 680 -25.36 9.12 -13.48
N LYS A 681 -26.21 10.10 -13.13
CA LYS A 681 -26.45 11.31 -13.94
C LYS A 681 -25.88 12.54 -13.26
N GLU A 682 -25.09 13.34 -13.97
CA GLU A 682 -24.57 14.62 -13.48
C GLU A 682 -25.64 15.73 -13.60
N ILE A 683 -25.89 16.47 -12.50
CA ILE A 683 -26.90 17.53 -12.42
C ILE A 683 -26.64 18.70 -13.38
N LEU A 684 -25.38 19.11 -13.54
CA LEU A 684 -25.04 20.38 -14.20
C LEU A 684 -25.15 20.31 -15.73
N GLU A 685 -25.00 19.13 -16.31
CA GLU A 685 -24.92 18.97 -17.76
C GLU A 685 -25.91 17.94 -18.34
N ASP A 686 -26.80 17.38 -17.51
CA ASP A 686 -27.73 16.29 -17.89
C ASP A 686 -27.01 15.10 -18.56
N LYS A 687 -25.75 14.86 -18.20
CA LYS A 687 -24.92 13.78 -18.78
C LYS A 687 -25.00 12.53 -17.90
N GLU A 688 -25.27 11.40 -18.54
CA GLU A 688 -25.08 10.10 -17.92
C GLU A 688 -23.59 9.75 -17.96
N GLU A 689 -23.00 9.41 -16.82
CA GLU A 689 -21.60 9.05 -16.71
C GLU A 689 -21.45 7.69 -16.02
N ILE A 690 -20.51 6.87 -16.50
CA ILE A 690 -20.04 5.70 -15.78
C ILE A 690 -18.60 5.93 -15.40
N LYS A 691 -18.35 6.08 -14.11
CA LYS A 691 -17.02 6.25 -13.56
C LYS A 691 -16.49 4.90 -13.11
N ILE A 692 -15.21 4.63 -13.39
CA ILE A 692 -14.53 3.41 -12.98
C ILE A 692 -13.33 3.79 -12.11
N TRP A 693 -13.27 3.23 -10.91
CA TRP A 693 -12.18 3.45 -9.97
C TRP A 693 -11.35 2.19 -9.78
N TYR A 694 -10.07 2.42 -9.52
CA TYR A 694 -9.19 1.40 -8.98
C TYR A 694 -9.29 1.38 -7.46
N ILE A 695 -9.67 0.24 -6.87
CA ILE A 695 -10.02 0.19 -5.45
C ILE A 695 -8.79 0.37 -4.54
N SER A 696 -7.62 -0.15 -4.93
CA SER A 696 -6.46 -0.18 -4.04
C SER A 696 -5.94 1.22 -3.71
N ASP A 697 -5.88 2.11 -4.70
CA ASP A 697 -5.36 3.47 -4.55
C ASP A 697 -6.45 4.56 -4.63
N GLY A 698 -7.67 4.21 -5.07
CA GLY A 698 -8.80 5.13 -5.19
C GLY A 698 -8.75 6.03 -6.42
N THR A 699 -7.86 5.74 -7.38
CA THR A 699 -7.73 6.56 -8.59
C THR A 699 -8.94 6.36 -9.49
N LEU A 700 -9.52 7.46 -9.99
CA LEU A 700 -10.48 7.42 -11.10
C LEU A 700 -9.72 7.04 -12.37
N ILE A 701 -10.02 5.87 -12.94
CA ILE A 701 -9.33 5.35 -14.13
C ILE A 701 -9.89 6.00 -15.40
N THR A 702 -11.23 6.05 -15.49
CA THR A 702 -11.90 6.60 -16.67
C THR A 702 -13.33 7.00 -16.33
N THR A 703 -13.86 7.93 -17.13
CA THR A 703 -15.28 8.27 -17.19
C THR A 703 -15.78 7.89 -18.58
N LEU A 704 -16.69 6.92 -18.65
CA LEU A 704 -17.34 6.53 -19.89
C LEU A 704 -18.58 7.40 -20.10
N LEU A 705 -18.59 8.12 -21.22
CA LEU A 705 -19.72 8.95 -21.64
C LEU A 705 -20.48 8.25 -22.78
N PRO A 706 -21.82 8.23 -22.75
CA PRO A 706 -22.60 7.90 -23.93
C PRO A 706 -22.45 9.00 -25.00
N ASN A 707 -22.51 8.61 -26.28
CA ASN A 707 -22.35 9.54 -27.40
C ASN A 707 -23.33 10.73 -27.32
N LYS A 708 -22.84 11.92 -27.67
CA LYS A 708 -23.50 13.24 -27.54
C LYS A 708 -24.85 13.44 -28.25
N GLU A 709 -25.33 12.50 -29.05
CA GLU A 709 -26.52 12.69 -29.90
C GLU A 709 -27.83 12.12 -29.33
N GLU A 710 -27.78 11.45 -28.17
CA GLU A 710 -28.96 10.77 -27.61
C GLU A 710 -29.25 11.33 -26.20
N PHE A 711 -30.35 12.08 -26.05
CA PHE A 711 -30.85 12.54 -24.74
C PHE A 711 -31.61 11.37 -24.07
N PHE A 712 -31.03 10.80 -23.02
CA PHE A 712 -31.56 9.63 -22.30
C PHE A 712 -32.33 10.03 -21.04
N ASP A 713 -33.19 9.13 -20.57
CA ASP A 713 -33.89 9.30 -19.30
C ASP A 713 -33.82 7.99 -18.46
N TRP A 714 -33.42 8.20 -17.21
CA TRP A 714 -33.73 7.58 -15.91
C TRP A 714 -33.25 6.21 -15.39
N ARG A 715 -32.45 5.36 -16.07
CA ARG A 715 -31.76 4.24 -15.36
C ARG A 715 -30.44 3.81 -16.00
N VAL A 716 -29.30 4.08 -15.33
CA VAL A 716 -28.00 3.46 -15.64
C VAL A 716 -27.80 2.25 -14.75
N VAL A 717 -27.80 1.04 -15.32
CA VAL A 717 -27.47 -0.20 -14.58
C VAL A 717 -26.13 -0.71 -15.07
N VAL A 718 -25.17 -0.87 -14.15
CA VAL A 718 -23.82 -1.37 -14.46
C VAL A 718 -23.58 -2.73 -13.81
N ALA A 719 -22.89 -3.61 -14.52
CA ALA A 719 -22.40 -4.88 -13.99
C ALA A 719 -21.10 -5.29 -14.67
N PHE A 720 -20.17 -5.85 -13.92
CA PHE A 720 -19.04 -6.57 -14.52
C PHE A 720 -19.41 -8.02 -14.81
N SER A 721 -18.93 -8.52 -15.93
CA SER A 721 -18.95 -9.95 -16.27
C SER A 721 -17.73 -10.66 -15.68
N LEU A 722 -17.81 -12.00 -15.58
CA LEU A 722 -16.76 -12.83 -15.00
C LEU A 722 -15.39 -12.64 -15.68
N ASP A 723 -15.37 -12.36 -17.00
CA ASP A 723 -14.14 -12.11 -17.76
C ASP A 723 -13.63 -10.67 -17.66
N GLY A 724 -14.23 -9.86 -16.79
CA GLY A 724 -13.83 -8.50 -16.50
C GLY A 724 -14.32 -7.48 -17.53
N ARG A 725 -15.26 -7.80 -18.43
CA ARG A 725 -15.93 -6.78 -19.28
C ARG A 725 -17.00 -6.05 -18.48
N LEU A 726 -17.15 -4.75 -18.72
CA LEU A 726 -18.17 -3.93 -18.09
C LEU A 726 -19.41 -3.88 -18.98
N LEU A 727 -20.56 -4.24 -18.44
CA LEU A 727 -21.87 -4.18 -19.08
C LEU A 727 -22.61 -2.97 -18.49
N ALA A 728 -23.11 -2.08 -19.34
CA ALA A 728 -23.83 -0.90 -18.91
C ALA A 728 -25.10 -0.71 -19.74
N ASN A 729 -26.23 -0.54 -19.07
CA ASN A 729 -27.53 -0.31 -19.69
C ASN A 729 -27.93 1.17 -19.62
N THR A 730 -28.52 1.71 -20.69
CA THR A 730 -29.15 3.04 -20.71
C THR A 730 -30.52 2.96 -21.41
N ILE A 731 -31.52 3.70 -20.92
CA ILE A 731 -32.92 3.67 -21.42
C ILE A 731 -33.20 4.89 -22.31
N GLU A 732 -33.83 4.70 -23.46
CA GLU A 732 -34.22 5.78 -24.40
C GLU A 732 -35.72 6.09 -24.29
N ARG A 733 -36.07 7.32 -23.88
CA ARG A 733 -37.44 7.71 -23.47
C ARG A 733 -38.51 7.67 -24.58
N PHE A 734 -38.13 7.74 -25.85
CA PHE A 734 -39.08 8.07 -26.93
C PHE A 734 -39.39 6.95 -27.95
N SER A 735 -38.78 5.75 -27.84
CA SER A 735 -38.88 4.73 -28.90
C SER A 735 -39.39 3.34 -28.46
N HIS A 736 -39.71 3.11 -27.18
CA HIS A 736 -39.94 1.75 -26.62
C HIS A 736 -38.75 0.79 -26.85
N LEU A 737 -37.55 1.34 -27.11
CA LEU A 737 -36.30 0.61 -27.33
C LEU A 737 -35.37 0.84 -26.14
N ASN A 738 -34.91 -0.25 -25.51
CA ASN A 738 -33.85 -0.22 -24.49
C ASN A 738 -32.53 -0.64 -25.13
N LYS A 739 -31.45 0.10 -24.85
CA LYS A 739 -30.11 -0.18 -25.40
C LYS A 739 -29.17 -0.64 -24.30
N ILE A 740 -28.66 -1.87 -24.42
CA ILE A 740 -27.60 -2.37 -23.54
C ILE A 740 -26.27 -2.19 -24.27
N LYS A 741 -25.35 -1.43 -23.67
CA LYS A 741 -23.99 -1.25 -24.17
C LYS A 741 -23.03 -2.17 -23.43
N ILE A 742 -22.27 -2.95 -24.19
CA ILE A 742 -21.24 -3.84 -23.69
C ILE A 742 -19.90 -3.16 -23.92
N TRP A 743 -19.18 -2.85 -22.84
CA TRP A 743 -17.84 -2.26 -22.87
C TRP A 743 -16.82 -3.35 -22.62
N LYS A 744 -15.93 -3.56 -23.58
CA LYS A 744 -14.88 -4.57 -23.48
C LYS A 744 -13.57 -3.89 -23.12
N LYS A 745 -12.93 -4.39 -22.05
CA LYS A 745 -11.52 -4.09 -21.72
C LYS A 745 -10.66 -4.47 -22.92
N ASN A 746 -9.88 -3.54 -23.47
CA ASN A 746 -8.96 -3.87 -24.56
C ASN A 746 -7.93 -4.87 -24.03
N THR A 747 -7.73 -5.98 -24.74
CA THR A 747 -6.79 -7.06 -24.38
C THR A 747 -5.39 -6.76 -24.83
#